data_AF-A0AAN1VFM3-F1
#
_entry.id   AF-A0AAN1VFM3-F1
#
_cell.length_a   1.000
_cell.length_b   1.000
_cell.length_c   1.000
_cell.angle_alpha   90.00
_cell.angle_beta   90.00
_cell.angle_gamma   90.00
#
_symmetry.space_group_name_H-M   'P 1'
#
loop_
_entity.id
_entity.type
_entity.pdbx_description
1 polymer ?
#
loop_
_entity_poly.entity_id
_entity_poly.type
_entity_poly.pdbx_seq_one_letter_code
_entity_poly.pdbx_strand_id
1 'polypeptide(L)'
;MTDGWFIRLLDAAAQEGRWTRKLFFRFYSGITSAAFYLTLLLYPVFCLLSWVRLGIRKLLRLKPAVLWAAVPILNIVESSRLMQKLGYRSRSLVFTVYFITNKFDHNLQRYTYNPIASPLLPNFVFLWSLLRFDVYQFFYDGGLWSGMKIVPRARWLEFPLLRLAGKRIVANAYGADVRTRLRDEMWRPWNLCMECPEPGKHCLCEDHAGIVNTKYYRDWCNELIAMGDMHDYVYGSRPDFVHWPIDVNAVAYVGAQPQRGRVVVAHSPNHRHFKGTRFIEAAVAALREKGYDVELDIIERVSNDEAKRRYAAADIVFAQCILGWPGFTEIEAMAAGKPVLTYVRDEERYLAHVPGWAPISVTPDNAQDVLEGLLRDPERRAELGRQGRAHVEKYWSYEACAPSYIALHDKLWRQNGLGAVLRAKRRDIRLGEEQPRLGKGLADGELPVWTDPAIALDRVNWGLYGQPVWDDEGLLQVNTGLHFQRHLGVIAKFAIDSHHAMAIAADAPLEQALRRHVDWLRQVARDGSLRDMAFMAAHGGSLARVPEAPQRTQASRMLAYAALMLAHARYGVDQGYAEAAQEVLASALDRSSPTCALHEGENGASLLHEGDEIGQAQLPSLALTAIVLASVPGQEALARETAHRAASLLAGANLDQLVATRRFGVSDFFDEVYFVAVCMRALGRQWQREDLARLGDATLRTLAKRRWRNFLRFIAPL
;
A
#
# COMPACT_ATOMS: atom_id res chain seq x y z
N MET A 1 -21.99 -3.22 7.84
CA MET A 1 -23.18 -3.55 8.67
C MET A 1 -22.98 -4.86 9.45
N THR A 2 -21.91 -4.96 10.25
CA THR A 2 -21.65 -6.14 11.11
C THR A 2 -21.52 -5.82 12.59
N ASP A 3 -21.71 -4.56 12.99
CA ASP A 3 -21.47 -4.12 14.38
C ASP A 3 -22.68 -4.29 15.31
N GLY A 4 -23.82 -4.80 14.79
CA GLY A 4 -25.07 -4.84 15.55
C GLY A 4 -25.38 -6.16 16.27
N TRP A 5 -25.02 -7.31 15.72
CA TRP A 5 -25.52 -8.59 16.25
C TRP A 5 -24.85 -8.99 17.58
N PHE A 6 -23.53 -8.84 17.70
CA PHE A 6 -22.82 -9.15 18.95
C PHE A 6 -23.28 -8.23 20.10
N ILE A 7 -23.54 -6.95 19.80
CA ILE A 7 -24.11 -6.00 20.77
C ILE A 7 -25.55 -6.37 21.10
N ARG A 8 -26.40 -6.72 20.12
CA ARG A 8 -27.79 -7.15 20.37
C ARG A 8 -27.90 -8.45 21.17
N LEU A 9 -26.98 -9.41 20.95
CA LEU A 9 -26.91 -10.65 21.73
C LEU A 9 -26.49 -10.35 23.18
N LEU A 10 -25.54 -9.43 23.37
CA LEU A 10 -25.13 -8.93 24.69
C LEU A 10 -26.26 -8.18 25.39
N ASP A 11 -27.03 -7.38 24.65
CA ASP A 11 -28.17 -6.64 25.19
C ASP A 11 -29.29 -7.60 25.61
N ALA A 12 -29.58 -8.63 24.80
CA ALA A 12 -30.54 -9.67 25.16
C ALA A 12 -30.08 -10.48 26.40
N ALA A 13 -28.82 -10.89 26.46
CA ALA A 13 -28.28 -11.65 27.59
C ALA A 13 -28.14 -10.81 28.88
N ALA A 14 -27.90 -9.50 28.75
CA ALA A 14 -27.87 -8.56 29.86
C ALA A 14 -29.27 -8.23 30.37
N GLN A 15 -30.27 -8.14 29.48
CA GLN A 15 -31.67 -7.93 29.86
C GLN A 15 -32.27 -9.12 30.64
N GLU A 16 -31.82 -10.35 30.37
CA GLU A 16 -32.28 -11.55 31.08
C GLU A 16 -31.61 -11.79 32.45
N GLY A 17 -30.73 -10.89 32.92
CA GLY A 17 -30.11 -10.98 34.26
C GLY A 17 -29.16 -12.17 34.49
N ARG A 18 -28.88 -12.99 33.46
CA ARG A 18 -28.09 -14.22 33.60
C ARG A 18 -26.57 -13.98 33.66
N TRP A 19 -26.05 -12.93 33.02
CA TRP A 19 -24.63 -12.60 32.99
C TRP A 19 -24.40 -11.09 32.87
N THR A 20 -23.47 -10.50 33.63
CA THR A 20 -23.01 -9.13 33.33
C THR A 20 -22.22 -9.13 32.02
N ARG A 21 -22.40 -8.09 31.18
CA ARG A 21 -21.69 -7.91 29.89
C ARG A 21 -20.18 -8.14 29.99
N LYS A 22 -19.60 -7.78 31.14
CA LYS A 22 -18.18 -7.96 31.48
C LYS A 22 -17.80 -9.43 31.74
N LEU A 23 -18.66 -10.22 32.39
CA LEU A 23 -18.42 -11.63 32.71
C LEU A 23 -18.49 -12.50 31.45
N PHE A 24 -19.49 -12.26 30.58
CA PHE A 24 -19.59 -12.93 29.27
C PHE A 24 -18.38 -12.60 28.37
N PHE A 25 -17.95 -11.34 28.32
CA PHE A 25 -16.77 -10.95 27.52
C PHE A 25 -15.49 -11.63 28.02
N ARG A 26 -15.30 -11.73 29.35
CA ARG A 26 -14.15 -12.46 29.94
C ARG A 26 -14.19 -13.95 29.62
N PHE A 27 -15.36 -14.59 29.75
CA PHE A 27 -15.56 -15.99 29.40
C PHE A 27 -15.30 -16.24 27.91
N TYR A 28 -15.90 -15.44 27.02
CA TYR A 28 -15.72 -15.52 25.57
C TYR A 28 -14.26 -15.31 25.15
N SER A 29 -13.59 -14.30 25.71
CA SER A 29 -12.15 -14.07 25.48
C SER A 29 -11.28 -15.19 26.03
N GLY A 30 -11.70 -15.85 27.11
CA GLY A 30 -11.04 -17.03 27.66
C GLY A 30 -11.11 -18.20 26.70
N ILE A 31 -12.30 -18.49 26.16
CA ILE A 31 -12.49 -19.57 25.17
C ILE A 31 -11.70 -19.31 23.90
N THR A 32 -11.75 -18.10 23.33
CA THR A 32 -11.00 -17.78 22.10
C THR A 32 -9.49 -17.94 22.30
N SER A 33 -8.97 -17.53 23.47
CA SER A 33 -7.56 -17.70 23.82
C SER A 33 -7.20 -19.17 24.00
N ALA A 34 -8.01 -19.94 24.75
CA ALA A 34 -7.80 -21.36 24.96
C ALA A 34 -7.84 -22.14 23.63
N ALA A 35 -8.77 -21.82 22.74
CA ALA A 35 -8.87 -22.42 21.42
C ALA A 35 -7.64 -22.09 20.55
N PHE A 36 -7.13 -20.87 20.64
CA PHE A 36 -5.91 -20.46 19.95
C PHE A 36 -4.68 -21.22 20.47
N TYR A 37 -4.47 -21.30 21.78
CA TYR A 37 -3.35 -22.07 22.36
C TYR A 37 -3.46 -23.57 22.07
N LEU A 38 -4.67 -24.14 22.13
CA LEU A 38 -4.91 -25.52 21.72
C LEU A 38 -4.55 -25.73 20.25
N THR A 39 -4.84 -24.74 19.39
CA THR A 39 -4.44 -24.78 17.98
C THR A 39 -2.93 -24.79 17.82
N LEU A 40 -2.20 -23.97 18.57
CA LEU A 40 -0.74 -23.98 18.57
C LEU A 40 -0.17 -25.31 19.09
N LEU A 41 -0.78 -25.90 20.11
CA LEU A 41 -0.40 -27.21 20.66
C LEU A 41 -0.61 -28.33 19.62
N LEU A 42 -1.72 -28.31 18.89
CA LEU A 42 -2.04 -29.32 17.88
C LEU A 42 -1.32 -29.07 16.54
N TYR A 43 -0.88 -27.85 16.28
CA TYR A 43 -0.30 -27.45 15.00
C TYR A 43 0.87 -28.33 14.53
N PRO A 44 1.86 -28.75 15.35
CA PRO A 44 2.94 -29.62 14.90
C PRO A 44 2.45 -30.94 14.28
N VAL A 45 1.41 -31.55 14.86
CA VAL A 45 0.79 -32.78 14.33
C VAL A 45 0.13 -32.51 12.99
N PHE A 46 -0.69 -31.46 12.90
CA PHE A 46 -1.37 -31.09 11.64
C PHE A 46 -0.39 -30.63 10.55
N CYS A 47 0.71 -30.00 10.93
CA CYS A 47 1.80 -29.61 10.04
C CYS A 47 2.46 -30.87 9.45
N LEU A 48 2.82 -31.84 10.28
CA LEU A 48 3.38 -33.11 9.81
C LEU A 48 2.40 -33.84 8.87
N LEU A 49 1.13 -33.98 9.26
CA LEU A 49 0.10 -34.60 8.43
C LEU A 49 -0.11 -33.85 7.10
N SER A 50 -0.02 -32.52 7.12
CA SER A 50 -0.06 -31.68 5.92
C SER A 50 1.11 -32.01 4.96
N TRP A 51 2.33 -32.17 5.49
CA TRP A 51 3.50 -32.55 4.69
C TRP A 51 3.39 -33.96 4.12
N VAL A 52 2.94 -34.93 4.91
CA VAL A 52 2.69 -36.30 4.44
C VAL A 52 1.66 -36.29 3.31
N ARG A 53 0.54 -35.60 3.50
CA ARG A 53 -0.48 -35.41 2.46
C ARG A 53 0.10 -34.78 1.21
N LEU A 54 0.87 -33.70 1.35
CA LEU A 54 1.49 -32.99 0.24
C LEU A 54 2.41 -33.91 -0.56
N GLY A 55 3.25 -34.71 0.12
CA GLY A 55 4.13 -35.71 -0.48
C GLY A 55 3.35 -36.75 -1.29
N ILE A 56 2.31 -37.35 -0.70
CA ILE A 56 1.44 -38.33 -1.36
C ILE A 56 0.79 -37.72 -2.61
N ARG A 57 0.25 -36.50 -2.52
CA ARG A 57 -0.41 -35.83 -3.66
C ARG A 57 0.57 -35.57 -4.80
N LYS A 58 1.79 -35.15 -4.49
CA LYS A 58 2.86 -34.94 -5.48
C LYS A 58 3.30 -36.26 -6.12
N LEU A 59 3.45 -37.32 -5.33
CA LEU A 59 3.78 -38.66 -5.82
C LEU A 59 2.73 -39.18 -6.81
N LEU A 60 1.44 -38.98 -6.47
CA LEU A 60 0.31 -39.34 -7.32
C LEU A 60 0.06 -38.35 -8.48
N ARG A 61 0.95 -37.37 -8.70
CA ARG A 61 0.84 -36.32 -9.74
C ARG A 61 -0.51 -35.61 -9.76
N LEU A 62 -1.13 -35.44 -8.59
CA LEU A 62 -2.40 -34.75 -8.47
C LEU A 62 -2.21 -33.24 -8.56
N LYS A 63 -3.21 -32.56 -9.14
CA LYS A 63 -3.32 -31.09 -9.12
C LYS A 63 -3.49 -30.58 -7.68
N PRO A 64 -2.99 -29.38 -7.33
CA PRO A 64 -3.20 -28.80 -6.02
C PRO A 64 -4.69 -28.60 -5.71
N ALA A 65 -5.09 -28.81 -4.45
CA ALA A 65 -6.40 -28.40 -3.97
C ALA A 65 -6.38 -26.91 -3.61
N VAL A 66 -7.37 -26.15 -4.06
CA VAL A 66 -7.43 -24.68 -3.95
C VAL A 66 -8.57 -24.26 -3.02
N LEU A 67 -8.28 -23.35 -2.09
CA LEU A 67 -9.26 -22.70 -1.24
C LEU A 67 -9.32 -21.21 -1.56
N TRP A 68 -10.52 -20.71 -1.82
CA TRP A 68 -10.79 -19.28 -1.95
C TRP A 68 -11.53 -18.78 -0.71
N ALA A 69 -10.95 -17.85 0.03
CA ALA A 69 -11.47 -17.44 1.33
C ALA A 69 -10.97 -16.04 1.74
N ALA A 70 -11.39 -15.45 2.86
CA ALA A 70 -12.64 -15.75 3.57
C ALA A 70 -13.69 -14.65 3.37
N VAL A 71 -13.37 -13.63 2.57
CA VAL A 71 -14.23 -12.47 2.30
C VAL A 71 -15.26 -12.84 1.23
N PRO A 72 -16.55 -12.56 1.44
CA PRO A 72 -17.62 -12.98 0.53
C PRO A 72 -17.75 -12.09 -0.71
N ILE A 73 -16.69 -12.04 -1.53
CA ILE A 73 -16.65 -11.33 -2.81
C ILE A 73 -17.15 -12.27 -3.93
N LEU A 74 -17.81 -11.74 -4.96
CA LEU A 74 -18.38 -12.55 -6.05
C LEU A 74 -17.32 -13.35 -6.83
N ASN A 75 -16.13 -12.77 -7.02
CA ASN A 75 -15.05 -13.33 -7.83
C ASN A 75 -14.53 -14.69 -7.33
N ILE A 76 -14.61 -14.98 -6.03
CA ILE A 76 -14.12 -16.26 -5.49
C ILE A 76 -15.01 -17.44 -5.92
N VAL A 77 -16.29 -17.18 -6.19
CA VAL A 77 -17.21 -18.20 -6.70
C VAL A 77 -16.87 -18.52 -8.15
N GLU A 78 -16.73 -17.49 -8.99
CA GLU A 78 -16.39 -17.64 -10.41
C GLU A 78 -15.00 -18.25 -10.60
N SER A 79 -14.00 -17.77 -9.85
CA SER A 79 -12.64 -18.34 -9.87
C SER A 79 -12.61 -19.80 -9.41
N SER A 80 -13.41 -20.16 -8.39
CA SER A 80 -13.49 -21.54 -7.94
C SER A 80 -14.14 -22.44 -9.00
N ARG A 81 -15.21 -21.98 -9.66
CA ARG A 81 -15.88 -22.70 -10.75
C ARG A 81 -14.99 -22.90 -11.95
N LEU A 82 -14.26 -21.87 -12.39
CA LEU A 82 -13.24 -21.99 -13.43
C LEU A 82 -12.23 -23.10 -13.08
N MET A 83 -11.66 -23.06 -11.88
CA MET A 83 -10.71 -24.08 -11.43
C MET A 83 -11.32 -25.49 -11.37
N GLN A 84 -12.60 -25.63 -11.00
CA GLN A 84 -13.31 -26.90 -11.05
C GLN A 84 -13.47 -27.42 -12.49
N LYS A 85 -13.85 -26.55 -13.45
CA LYS A 85 -13.90 -26.91 -14.89
C LYS A 85 -12.54 -27.34 -15.43
N LEU A 86 -11.45 -26.76 -14.91
CA LEU A 86 -10.07 -27.14 -15.22
C LEU A 86 -9.60 -28.41 -14.49
N GLY A 87 -10.47 -29.10 -13.75
CA GLY A 87 -10.18 -30.36 -13.05
C GLY A 87 -9.42 -30.21 -11.73
N TYR A 88 -9.37 -29.00 -11.15
CA TYR A 88 -8.80 -28.81 -9.81
C TYR A 88 -9.87 -29.05 -8.73
N ARG A 89 -9.42 -29.55 -7.58
CA ARG A 89 -10.26 -29.57 -6.37
C ARG A 89 -10.29 -28.16 -5.78
N SER A 90 -11.26 -27.35 -6.20
CA SER A 90 -11.40 -25.96 -5.75
C SER A 90 -12.68 -25.73 -4.94
N ARG A 91 -12.60 -24.96 -3.85
CA ARG A 91 -13.76 -24.60 -3.00
C ARG A 91 -13.68 -23.14 -2.53
N SER A 92 -14.83 -22.48 -2.41
CA SER A 92 -14.98 -21.18 -1.76
C SER A 92 -15.46 -21.32 -0.30
N LEU A 93 -14.87 -20.60 0.64
CA LEU A 93 -15.27 -20.61 2.06
C LEU A 93 -15.43 -19.20 2.59
N VAL A 94 -16.54 -18.94 3.28
CA VAL A 94 -16.83 -17.64 3.89
C VAL A 94 -17.43 -17.83 5.29
N PHE A 95 -17.11 -16.89 6.19
CA PHE A 95 -17.70 -16.84 7.52
C PHE A 95 -18.98 -16.02 7.57
N THR A 96 -19.11 -15.03 6.70
CA THR A 96 -20.31 -14.18 6.59
C THR A 96 -20.65 -13.99 5.11
N VAL A 97 -21.85 -13.52 4.79
CA VAL A 97 -22.26 -13.23 3.41
C VAL A 97 -22.85 -11.83 3.30
N TYR A 98 -22.77 -11.25 2.10
CA TYR A 98 -23.48 -10.04 1.74
C TYR A 98 -24.82 -10.37 1.08
N PHE A 99 -25.70 -9.38 0.94
CA PHE A 99 -26.98 -9.53 0.23
C PHE A 99 -26.81 -9.87 -1.26
N ILE A 100 -25.62 -9.61 -1.82
CA ILE A 100 -25.28 -9.80 -3.24
C ILE A 100 -25.33 -11.29 -3.63
N THR A 101 -24.77 -12.18 -2.81
CA THR A 101 -24.75 -13.62 -3.04
C THR A 101 -24.52 -14.41 -1.74
N ASN A 102 -25.11 -15.60 -1.67
CA ASN A 102 -24.90 -16.59 -0.61
C ASN A 102 -24.39 -17.94 -1.17
N LYS A 103 -24.10 -18.01 -2.47
CA LYS A 103 -23.77 -19.24 -3.22
C LYS A 103 -22.29 -19.62 -3.07
N PHE A 104 -21.85 -19.91 -1.85
CA PHE A 104 -20.48 -20.38 -1.54
C PHE A 104 -20.48 -21.86 -1.13
N ASP A 105 -19.47 -22.64 -1.55
CA ASP A 105 -19.35 -24.07 -1.21
C ASP A 105 -19.38 -24.33 0.30
N HIS A 106 -18.71 -23.47 1.08
CA HIS A 106 -18.67 -23.51 2.54
C HIS A 106 -19.13 -22.17 3.13
N ASN A 107 -20.44 -22.00 3.25
CA ASN A 107 -21.04 -20.86 3.96
C ASN A 107 -21.20 -21.20 5.45
N LEU A 108 -20.36 -20.60 6.30
CA LEU A 108 -20.32 -20.87 7.73
C LEU A 108 -21.09 -19.86 8.59
N GLN A 109 -21.86 -18.95 7.96
CA GLN A 109 -22.57 -17.87 8.63
C GLN A 109 -23.44 -18.35 9.79
N ARG A 110 -24.16 -19.47 9.64
CA ARG A 110 -24.98 -20.06 10.70
C ARG A 110 -24.19 -20.36 11.98
N TYR A 111 -22.94 -20.81 11.85
CA TYR A 111 -22.09 -21.15 12.98
C TYR A 111 -21.46 -19.90 13.63
N THR A 112 -21.28 -18.83 12.86
CA THR A 112 -20.78 -17.56 13.41
C THR A 112 -21.74 -16.95 14.42
N TYR A 113 -23.05 -17.22 14.30
CA TYR A 113 -24.07 -16.74 15.22
C TYR A 113 -24.20 -17.56 16.52
N ASN A 114 -23.55 -18.74 16.60
CA ASN A 114 -23.61 -19.58 17.78
C ASN A 114 -22.48 -19.20 18.77
N PRO A 115 -22.79 -18.77 20.01
CA PRO A 115 -21.78 -18.26 20.95
C PRO A 115 -20.76 -19.30 21.43
N ILE A 116 -21.06 -20.59 21.29
CA ILE A 116 -20.15 -21.70 21.64
C ILE A 116 -19.27 -22.07 20.44
N ALA A 117 -19.86 -22.17 19.24
CA ALA A 117 -19.14 -22.57 18.04
C ALA A 117 -18.26 -21.43 17.47
N SER A 118 -18.78 -20.20 17.46
CA SER A 118 -18.11 -19.01 16.90
C SER A 118 -16.67 -18.79 17.40
N PRO A 119 -16.35 -18.87 18.71
CA PRO A 119 -14.98 -18.68 19.18
C PRO A 119 -14.02 -19.81 18.79
N LEU A 120 -14.53 -21.02 18.51
CA LEU A 120 -13.74 -22.19 18.11
C LEU A 120 -13.57 -22.29 16.59
N LEU A 121 -14.51 -21.71 15.84
CA LEU A 121 -14.66 -21.93 14.40
C LEU A 121 -13.42 -21.54 13.58
N PRO A 122 -12.78 -20.37 13.75
CA PRO A 122 -11.58 -20.01 12.97
C PRO A 122 -10.44 -21.02 13.16
N ASN A 123 -10.24 -21.46 14.40
CA ASN A 123 -9.19 -22.39 14.79
C ASN A 123 -9.42 -23.79 14.22
N PHE A 124 -10.66 -24.28 14.31
CA PHE A 124 -11.06 -25.54 13.69
C PHE A 124 -10.90 -25.50 12.17
N VAL A 125 -11.41 -24.45 11.52
CA VAL A 125 -11.32 -24.28 10.06
C VAL A 125 -9.86 -24.18 9.61
N PHE A 126 -9.01 -23.47 10.36
CA PHE A 126 -7.58 -23.39 10.08
C PHE A 126 -6.94 -24.79 10.06
N LEU A 127 -7.05 -25.57 11.14
CA LEU A 127 -6.47 -26.91 11.22
C LEU A 127 -7.06 -27.87 10.18
N TRP A 128 -8.39 -27.85 10.00
CA TRP A 128 -9.07 -28.65 8.97
C TRP A 128 -8.56 -28.31 7.57
N SER A 129 -8.36 -27.03 7.27
CA SER A 129 -7.92 -26.59 5.94
C SER A 129 -6.53 -27.14 5.61
N LEU A 130 -5.63 -27.26 6.60
CA LEU A 130 -4.29 -27.83 6.42
C LEU A 130 -4.32 -29.24 5.85
N LEU A 131 -5.37 -30.01 6.15
CA LEU A 131 -5.53 -31.40 5.68
C LEU A 131 -6.34 -31.51 4.38
N ARG A 132 -6.85 -30.40 3.84
CA ARG A 132 -7.76 -30.40 2.69
C ARG A 132 -7.24 -29.63 1.49
N PHE A 133 -6.53 -28.54 1.72
CA PHE A 133 -6.10 -27.61 0.68
C PHE A 133 -4.59 -27.45 0.64
N ASP A 134 -4.10 -27.03 -0.52
CA ASP A 134 -2.68 -26.91 -0.85
C ASP A 134 -2.33 -25.45 -1.21
N VAL A 135 -3.24 -24.76 -1.91
CA VAL A 135 -3.12 -23.35 -2.31
C VAL A 135 -4.29 -22.57 -1.73
N TYR A 136 -3.99 -21.43 -1.10
CA TYR A 136 -4.93 -20.53 -0.48
C TYR A 136 -4.96 -19.21 -1.25
N GLN A 137 -6.14 -18.79 -1.64
CA GLN A 137 -6.42 -17.53 -2.33
C GLN A 137 -7.14 -16.64 -1.33
N PHE A 138 -6.44 -15.61 -0.85
CA PHE A 138 -6.93 -14.64 0.14
C PHE A 138 -6.99 -13.23 -0.44
N PHE A 139 -7.61 -12.33 0.31
CA PHE A 139 -7.61 -10.88 0.07
C PHE A 139 -6.72 -10.15 1.09
N TYR A 140 -6.53 -8.84 0.94
CA TYR A 140 -5.67 -8.06 1.84
C TYR A 140 -6.28 -7.83 3.24
N ASP A 141 -7.52 -8.27 3.48
CA ASP A 141 -8.15 -8.32 4.82
C ASP A 141 -7.72 -9.53 5.69
N GLY A 142 -6.96 -10.45 5.11
CA GLY A 142 -6.32 -11.59 5.76
C GLY A 142 -6.98 -12.93 5.45
N GLY A 143 -6.53 -13.96 6.18
CA GLY A 143 -6.95 -15.34 5.98
C GLY A 143 -8.15 -15.77 6.82
N LEU A 144 -8.10 -17.02 7.28
CA LEU A 144 -9.12 -17.70 8.05
C LEU A 144 -9.25 -17.14 9.47
N TRP A 145 -8.16 -16.70 10.12
CA TRP A 145 -8.22 -16.13 11.46
C TRP A 145 -8.71 -14.68 11.48
N SER A 146 -8.41 -13.90 10.44
CA SER A 146 -8.90 -12.53 10.31
C SER A 146 -10.33 -12.47 9.73
N GLY A 147 -10.76 -13.47 8.97
CA GLY A 147 -12.09 -13.51 8.34
C GLY A 147 -13.29 -13.44 9.29
N MET A 148 -13.11 -13.75 10.58
CA MET A 148 -14.12 -13.52 11.62
C MET A 148 -13.85 -12.25 12.47
N LYS A 149 -12.71 -11.58 12.30
CA LYS A 149 -12.22 -10.47 13.15
C LYS A 149 -12.10 -10.84 14.65
N ILE A 150 -12.19 -12.13 15.01
CA ILE A 150 -12.22 -12.63 16.39
C ILE A 150 -10.83 -12.87 16.98
N VAL A 151 -9.82 -13.14 16.15
CA VAL A 151 -8.43 -13.35 16.61
C VAL A 151 -7.47 -12.29 16.07
N PRO A 152 -7.65 -10.98 16.36
CA PRO A 152 -6.78 -9.92 15.83
C PRO A 152 -5.31 -10.11 16.21
N ARG A 153 -5.04 -10.71 17.38
CA ARG A 153 -3.68 -10.84 17.95
C ARG A 153 -2.78 -11.78 17.16
N ALA A 154 -3.34 -12.74 16.41
CA ALA A 154 -2.57 -13.78 15.73
C ALA A 154 -2.61 -13.71 14.20
N ARG A 155 -3.20 -12.66 13.61
CA ARG A 155 -3.28 -12.52 12.14
C ARG A 155 -1.93 -12.64 11.44
N TRP A 156 -0.88 -12.19 12.13
CA TRP A 156 0.51 -12.19 11.66
C TRP A 156 1.19 -13.56 11.72
N LEU A 157 0.59 -14.53 12.43
CA LEU A 157 1.10 -15.90 12.53
C LEU A 157 0.47 -16.82 11.50
N GLU A 158 -0.69 -16.47 10.95
CA GLU A 158 -1.44 -17.35 10.06
C GLU A 158 -0.63 -17.74 8.82
N PHE A 159 -0.10 -16.76 8.09
CA PHE A 159 0.66 -17.04 6.87
C PHE A 159 1.98 -17.75 7.14
N PRO A 160 2.78 -17.37 8.17
CA PRO A 160 3.92 -18.18 8.59
C PRO A 160 3.59 -19.65 8.81
N LEU A 161 2.52 -19.93 9.55
CA LEU A 161 2.10 -21.30 9.87
C LEU A 161 1.59 -22.04 8.62
N LEU A 162 0.80 -21.40 7.76
CA LEU A 162 0.42 -21.99 6.46
C LEU A 162 1.66 -22.33 5.62
N ARG A 163 2.62 -21.42 5.52
CA ARG A 163 3.85 -21.63 4.74
C ARG A 163 4.71 -22.75 5.34
N LEU A 164 4.87 -22.81 6.66
CA LEU A 164 5.58 -23.87 7.38
C LEU A 164 4.90 -25.24 7.19
N ALA A 165 3.57 -25.29 7.11
CA ALA A 165 2.80 -26.49 6.77
C ALA A 165 2.86 -26.87 5.27
N GLY A 166 3.73 -26.22 4.49
CA GLY A 166 3.95 -26.52 3.08
C GLY A 166 2.91 -25.94 2.14
N LYS A 167 2.05 -25.03 2.60
CA LYS A 167 0.98 -24.42 1.79
C LYS A 167 1.49 -23.29 0.90
N ARG A 168 0.70 -22.93 -0.10
CA ARG A 168 0.92 -21.75 -0.95
C ARG A 168 -0.16 -20.72 -0.71
N ILE A 169 0.21 -19.45 -0.78
CA ILE A 169 -0.70 -18.33 -0.51
C ILE A 169 -0.62 -17.36 -1.67
N VAL A 170 -1.77 -16.97 -2.19
CA VAL A 170 -1.94 -15.93 -3.20
C VAL A 170 -2.82 -14.85 -2.60
N ALA A 171 -2.40 -13.60 -2.73
CA ALA A 171 -3.14 -12.45 -2.21
C ALA A 171 -3.68 -11.64 -3.38
N ASN A 172 -5.01 -11.52 -3.46
CA ASN A 172 -5.71 -10.79 -4.50
C ASN A 172 -6.24 -9.47 -3.92
N ALA A 173 -6.10 -8.37 -4.62
CA ALA A 173 -6.73 -7.10 -4.25
C ALA A 173 -8.12 -7.00 -4.90
N TYR A 174 -9.13 -6.59 -4.12
CA TYR A 174 -10.48 -6.33 -4.68
C TYR A 174 -10.84 -4.83 -4.66
N GLY A 175 -10.05 -4.00 -3.97
CA GLY A 175 -10.12 -2.55 -4.04
C GLY A 175 -10.07 -1.96 -2.65
N ALA A 176 -11.16 -2.07 -1.90
CA ALA A 176 -11.27 -1.43 -0.60
C ALA A 176 -10.29 -1.98 0.45
N ASP A 177 -9.79 -3.21 0.25
CA ASP A 177 -8.78 -3.87 1.09
C ASP A 177 -7.37 -3.29 0.96
N VAL A 178 -7.11 -2.53 -0.11
CA VAL A 178 -5.80 -1.94 -0.41
C VAL A 178 -5.84 -0.42 -0.58
N ARG A 179 -7.01 0.16 -0.89
CA ARG A 179 -7.15 1.60 -1.16
C ARG A 179 -6.88 2.45 0.08
N THR A 180 -5.87 3.30 -0.02
CA THR A 180 -5.46 4.28 0.98
C THR A 180 -5.77 5.70 0.50
N ARG A 181 -6.07 6.62 1.43
CA ARG A 181 -6.70 7.89 1.10
C ARG A 181 -5.72 8.86 0.47
N LEU A 182 -4.53 9.06 1.06
CA LEU A 182 -3.57 10.04 0.55
C LEU A 182 -3.20 9.69 -0.89
N ARG A 183 -2.97 8.40 -1.15
CA ARG A 183 -2.65 7.91 -2.50
C ARG A 183 -3.79 8.06 -3.49
N ASP A 184 -5.03 7.82 -3.10
CA ASP A 184 -6.16 8.01 -4.01
C ASP A 184 -6.39 9.50 -4.31
N GLU A 185 -6.23 10.39 -3.33
CA GLU A 185 -6.38 11.84 -3.49
C GLU A 185 -5.28 12.48 -4.35
N MET A 186 -4.13 11.83 -4.52
CA MET A 186 -3.09 12.25 -5.46
C MET A 186 -3.56 12.22 -6.90
N TRP A 187 -4.55 11.39 -7.21
CA TRP A 187 -5.10 11.30 -8.54
C TRP A 187 -6.13 12.41 -8.75
N ARG A 188 -5.79 13.38 -9.60
CA ARG A 188 -6.64 14.50 -9.99
C ARG A 188 -6.98 14.45 -11.49
N PRO A 189 -8.12 15.01 -11.91
CA PRO A 189 -9.15 15.64 -11.07
C PRO A 189 -10.10 14.65 -10.38
N TRP A 190 -10.20 13.40 -10.87
CA TRP A 190 -11.18 12.43 -10.38
C TRP A 190 -10.56 11.29 -9.58
N ASN A 191 -11.07 11.10 -8.36
CA ASN A 191 -10.70 9.99 -7.50
C ASN A 191 -11.88 9.54 -6.63
N LEU A 192 -11.77 8.36 -6.03
CA LEU A 192 -12.81 7.77 -5.19
C LEU A 192 -13.02 8.56 -3.89
N CYS A 193 -11.98 9.23 -3.38
CA CYS A 193 -12.01 9.96 -2.11
C CYS A 193 -12.67 11.34 -2.18
N MET A 194 -12.87 11.92 -3.37
CA MET A 194 -13.37 13.29 -3.55
C MET A 194 -14.79 13.52 -3.00
N GLU A 195 -15.63 12.48 -3.02
CA GLU A 195 -17.02 12.51 -2.51
C GLU A 195 -17.24 11.61 -1.30
N CYS A 196 -16.16 11.04 -0.74
CA CYS A 196 -16.26 10.07 0.34
C CYS A 196 -16.85 10.71 1.62
N PRO A 197 -18.05 10.30 2.08
CA PRO A 197 -18.70 10.92 3.22
C PRO A 197 -18.12 10.44 4.56
N GLU A 198 -17.51 9.25 4.59
CA GLU A 198 -17.11 8.56 5.81
C GLU A 198 -15.69 7.96 5.67
N PRO A 199 -14.62 8.78 5.79
CA PRO A 199 -13.24 8.31 5.74
C PRO A 199 -12.97 7.20 6.78
N GLY A 200 -12.27 6.13 6.36
CA GLY A 200 -11.92 4.99 7.22
C GLY A 200 -13.02 3.94 7.42
N LYS A 201 -14.23 4.17 6.91
CA LYS A 201 -15.36 3.22 7.05
C LYS A 201 -15.41 2.17 5.94
N HIS A 202 -15.18 2.59 4.70
CA HIS A 202 -15.40 1.75 3.53
C HIS A 202 -14.13 1.12 2.95
N CYS A 203 -13.03 1.87 2.96
CA CYS A 203 -11.72 1.43 2.50
C CYS A 203 -10.73 1.47 3.67
N LEU A 204 -9.54 0.90 3.47
CA LEU A 204 -8.46 0.95 4.44
C LEU A 204 -8.12 2.40 4.87
N CYS A 205 -8.12 3.33 3.91
CA CYS A 205 -7.92 4.79 4.07
C CYS A 205 -6.59 5.25 4.71
N GLU A 206 -5.98 4.48 5.60
CA GLU A 206 -4.76 4.81 6.32
C GLU A 206 -3.55 4.22 5.58
N ASP A 207 -2.75 5.11 4.98
CA ASP A 207 -1.62 4.75 4.11
C ASP A 207 -0.54 3.92 4.80
N HIS A 208 -0.16 4.24 6.04
CA HIS A 208 0.87 3.50 6.75
C HIS A 208 0.39 2.09 7.12
N ALA A 209 -0.87 1.90 7.55
CA ALA A 209 -1.45 0.57 7.74
C ALA A 209 -1.49 -0.22 6.43
N GLY A 210 -1.83 0.42 5.31
CA GLY A 210 -1.77 -0.20 3.97
C GLY A 210 -0.39 -0.70 3.63
N ILE A 211 0.62 0.14 3.81
CA ILE A 211 2.03 -0.19 3.59
C ILE A 211 2.47 -1.39 4.45
N VAL A 212 2.23 -1.33 5.77
CA VAL A 212 2.59 -2.40 6.71
C VAL A 212 1.87 -3.71 6.34
N ASN A 213 0.61 -3.61 5.93
CA ASN A 213 -0.17 -4.76 5.50
C ASN A 213 0.44 -5.36 4.23
N THR A 214 0.60 -4.58 3.16
CA THR A 214 1.17 -5.03 1.88
C THR A 214 2.56 -5.66 2.04
N LYS A 215 3.40 -5.13 2.93
CA LYS A 215 4.68 -5.77 3.29
C LYS A 215 4.49 -7.18 3.86
N TYR A 216 3.59 -7.33 4.83
CA TYR A 216 3.31 -8.64 5.42
C TYR A 216 2.85 -9.66 4.36
N TYR A 217 2.01 -9.25 3.41
CA TYR A 217 1.63 -10.11 2.28
C TYR A 217 2.83 -10.44 1.39
N ARG A 218 3.65 -9.46 1.02
CA ARG A 218 4.85 -9.68 0.20
C ARG A 218 5.81 -10.70 0.82
N ASP A 219 6.02 -10.61 2.12
CA ASP A 219 6.94 -11.48 2.84
C ASP A 219 6.49 -12.95 2.84
N TRP A 220 5.18 -13.19 2.96
CA TRP A 220 4.64 -14.51 3.26
C TRP A 220 3.80 -15.12 2.14
N CYS A 221 3.32 -14.33 1.20
CA CYS A 221 2.60 -14.84 0.03
C CYS A 221 3.58 -15.32 -1.03
N ASN A 222 3.11 -16.22 -1.88
CA ASN A 222 3.85 -16.71 -3.02
C ASN A 222 3.68 -15.80 -4.23
N GLU A 223 2.48 -15.21 -4.38
CA GLU A 223 2.15 -14.29 -5.44
C GLU A 223 1.21 -13.20 -4.91
N LEU A 224 1.43 -11.97 -5.38
CA LEU A 224 0.56 -10.82 -5.13
C LEU A 224 -0.14 -10.48 -6.44
N ILE A 225 -1.46 -10.33 -6.40
CA ILE A 225 -2.30 -10.05 -7.56
C ILE A 225 -3.10 -8.79 -7.25
N ALA A 226 -3.06 -7.84 -8.17
CA ALA A 226 -3.91 -6.67 -8.20
C ALA A 226 -4.29 -6.44 -9.67
N MET A 227 -5.22 -5.53 -9.93
CA MET A 227 -5.58 -5.14 -11.29
C MET A 227 -5.75 -3.63 -11.37
N GLY A 228 -5.30 -3.06 -12.48
CA GLY A 228 -5.40 -1.64 -12.78
C GLY A 228 -4.91 -0.73 -11.68
N ASP A 229 -5.75 0.21 -11.24
CA ASP A 229 -5.36 1.20 -10.24
C ASP A 229 -4.97 0.58 -8.88
N MET A 230 -5.39 -0.66 -8.59
CA MET A 230 -4.95 -1.37 -7.39
C MET A 230 -3.45 -1.68 -7.38
N HIS A 231 -2.79 -1.68 -8.55
CA HIS A 231 -1.33 -1.81 -8.65
C HIS A 231 -0.60 -0.69 -7.92
N ASP A 232 -1.21 0.49 -7.83
CA ASP A 232 -0.61 1.60 -7.12
C ASP A 232 -0.57 1.33 -5.62
N TYR A 233 -1.45 0.50 -5.06
CA TYR A 233 -1.48 0.20 -3.62
C TYR A 233 -0.72 -1.08 -3.26
N VAL A 234 -0.60 -2.00 -4.22
CA VAL A 234 0.01 -3.33 -4.03
C VAL A 234 1.28 -3.45 -4.86
N TYR A 235 2.38 -2.98 -4.29
CA TYR A 235 3.69 -3.05 -4.93
C TYR A 235 4.12 -4.48 -5.25
N GLY A 236 4.68 -4.66 -6.45
CA GLY A 236 5.16 -5.97 -6.91
C GLY A 236 4.04 -6.97 -7.18
N SER A 237 2.79 -6.51 -7.25
CA SER A 237 1.68 -7.31 -7.75
C SER A 237 1.86 -7.58 -9.25
N ARG A 238 1.36 -8.74 -9.66
CA ARG A 238 1.37 -9.18 -11.05
C ARG A 238 0.28 -8.43 -11.85
N PRO A 239 0.63 -7.61 -12.87
CA PRO A 239 -0.34 -6.78 -13.59
C PRO A 239 -1.03 -7.46 -14.76
N ASP A 240 -0.50 -8.58 -15.25
CA ASP A 240 -1.04 -9.34 -16.38
C ASP A 240 -2.06 -10.42 -15.95
N PHE A 241 -2.44 -10.48 -14.68
CA PHE A 241 -3.34 -11.52 -14.18
C PHE A 241 -4.77 -10.99 -13.96
N VAL A 242 -5.67 -11.39 -14.87
CA VAL A 242 -7.11 -11.12 -14.76
C VAL A 242 -7.74 -12.11 -13.76
N HIS A 243 -8.06 -11.65 -12.54
CA HIS A 243 -8.62 -12.50 -11.49
C HIS A 243 -10.14 -12.37 -11.29
N TRP A 244 -10.84 -11.73 -12.22
CA TRP A 244 -12.31 -11.62 -12.27
C TRP A 244 -12.90 -12.36 -13.48
N PRO A 245 -12.72 -13.69 -13.57
CA PRO A 245 -13.28 -14.46 -14.68
C PRO A 245 -14.81 -14.49 -14.61
N ILE A 246 -15.46 -14.61 -15.77
CA ILE A 246 -16.91 -14.79 -15.88
C ILE A 246 -17.27 -15.97 -16.79
N ASP A 247 -18.30 -16.74 -16.42
CA ASP A 247 -18.88 -17.74 -17.33
C ASP A 247 -19.77 -17.04 -18.36
N VAL A 248 -19.20 -16.72 -19.51
CA VAL A 248 -19.91 -16.04 -20.62
C VAL A 248 -21.06 -16.88 -21.18
N ASN A 249 -21.09 -18.19 -20.94
CA ASN A 249 -22.20 -19.06 -21.35
C ASN A 249 -23.37 -19.00 -20.37
N ALA A 250 -23.11 -18.60 -19.12
CA ALA A 250 -24.16 -18.38 -18.11
C ALA A 250 -24.81 -16.99 -18.24
N VAL A 251 -24.22 -16.08 -19.02
CA VAL A 251 -24.78 -14.76 -19.32
C VAL A 251 -25.29 -14.75 -20.75
N ALA A 252 -26.61 -14.74 -20.91
CA ALA A 252 -27.24 -14.64 -22.22
C ALA A 252 -26.85 -13.32 -22.91
N TYR A 253 -26.42 -13.41 -24.17
CA TYR A 253 -26.26 -12.24 -25.01
C TYR A 253 -27.65 -11.76 -25.46
N VAL A 254 -28.08 -10.61 -24.94
CA VAL A 254 -29.34 -9.97 -25.32
C VAL A 254 -29.11 -8.88 -26.37
N GLY A 255 -27.92 -8.23 -26.30
CA GLY A 255 -27.57 -7.11 -27.16
C GLY A 255 -28.32 -5.82 -26.78
N ALA A 256 -27.78 -4.69 -27.22
CA ALA A 256 -28.54 -3.44 -27.27
C ALA A 256 -29.33 -3.41 -28.58
N GLN A 257 -30.65 -3.23 -28.49
CA GLN A 257 -31.51 -3.12 -29.66
C GLN A 257 -31.38 -1.71 -30.24
N PRO A 258 -31.22 -1.55 -31.57
CA PRO A 258 -31.15 -0.24 -32.22
C PRO A 258 -32.55 0.40 -32.32
N GLN A 259 -33.18 0.63 -31.18
CA GLN A 259 -34.52 1.21 -31.09
C GLN A 259 -34.48 2.73 -30.94
N ARG A 260 -35.46 3.41 -31.58
CA ARG A 260 -35.76 4.83 -31.36
C ARG A 260 -36.93 4.94 -30.38
N GLY A 261 -36.84 5.82 -29.40
CA GLY A 261 -37.85 5.99 -28.35
C GLY A 261 -37.21 6.12 -26.97
N ARG A 262 -37.95 5.71 -25.93
CA ARG A 262 -37.49 5.71 -24.54
C ARG A 262 -36.20 4.90 -24.38
N VAL A 263 -35.17 5.51 -23.80
CA VAL A 263 -33.88 4.85 -23.50
C VAL A 263 -33.75 4.66 -22.00
N VAL A 264 -33.50 3.43 -21.56
CA VAL A 264 -33.25 3.09 -20.14
C VAL A 264 -31.75 2.99 -19.87
N VAL A 265 -31.26 3.81 -18.95
CA VAL A 265 -29.89 3.81 -18.44
C VAL A 265 -29.88 3.11 -17.08
N ALA A 266 -29.27 1.94 -16.99
CA ALA A 266 -29.10 1.24 -15.71
C ALA A 266 -27.84 1.71 -14.97
N HIS A 267 -27.95 1.92 -13.66
CA HIS A 267 -26.87 2.26 -12.78
C HIS A 267 -26.97 1.49 -11.45
N SER A 268 -25.94 0.71 -11.10
CA SER A 268 -25.93 -0.13 -9.88
C SER A 268 -24.87 0.30 -8.86
N PRO A 269 -25.12 1.37 -8.08
CA PRO A 269 -24.17 1.82 -7.07
C PRO A 269 -24.27 1.00 -5.77
N ASN A 270 -23.17 0.38 -5.35
CA ASN A 270 -23.05 -0.11 -3.97
C ASN A 270 -22.83 1.04 -2.97
N HIS A 271 -22.10 2.07 -3.41
CA HIS A 271 -21.89 3.32 -2.70
C HIS A 271 -21.97 4.45 -3.73
N ARG A 272 -23.04 5.25 -3.69
CA ARG A 272 -23.32 6.29 -4.69
C ARG A 272 -22.14 7.24 -4.91
N HIS A 273 -21.53 7.69 -3.82
CA HIS A 273 -20.38 8.60 -3.80
C HIS A 273 -19.11 8.05 -4.46
N PHE A 274 -18.93 6.73 -4.53
CA PHE A 274 -17.75 6.13 -5.18
C PHE A 274 -17.98 5.81 -6.65
N LYS A 275 -19.22 5.95 -7.11
CA LYS A 275 -19.61 5.66 -8.49
C LYS A 275 -19.93 6.94 -9.27
N GLY A 276 -19.97 8.09 -8.59
CA GLY A 276 -20.33 9.36 -9.22
C GLY A 276 -21.82 9.45 -9.57
N THR A 277 -22.68 8.82 -8.77
CA THR A 277 -24.13 8.74 -9.04
C THR A 277 -24.78 10.12 -9.24
N ARG A 278 -24.34 11.16 -8.51
CA ARG A 278 -24.90 12.51 -8.66
C ARG A 278 -24.68 13.09 -10.06
N PHE A 279 -23.57 12.73 -10.73
CA PHE A 279 -23.25 13.25 -12.06
C PHE A 279 -24.15 12.64 -13.13
N ILE A 280 -24.44 11.33 -13.04
CA ILE A 280 -25.38 10.69 -13.97
C ILE A 280 -26.83 11.13 -13.70
N GLU A 281 -27.22 11.33 -12.44
CA GLU A 281 -28.53 11.88 -12.08
C GLU A 281 -28.72 13.29 -12.69
N ALA A 282 -27.70 14.16 -12.56
CA ALA A 282 -27.71 15.50 -13.14
C ALA A 282 -27.73 15.46 -14.68
N ALA A 283 -26.91 14.61 -15.30
CA ALA A 283 -26.88 14.45 -16.75
C ALA A 283 -28.24 14.00 -17.32
N VAL A 284 -28.88 13.01 -16.69
CA VAL A 284 -30.21 12.53 -17.12
C VAL A 284 -31.29 13.61 -16.92
N ALA A 285 -31.25 14.36 -15.82
CA ALA A 285 -32.18 15.46 -15.58
C ALA A 285 -32.06 16.54 -16.66
N ALA A 286 -30.83 16.99 -16.97
CA ALA A 286 -30.58 17.98 -18.01
C ALA A 286 -31.01 17.49 -19.41
N LEU A 287 -30.83 16.20 -19.72
CA LEU A 287 -31.27 15.64 -21.00
C LEU A 287 -32.80 15.54 -21.10
N ARG A 288 -33.50 15.26 -19.99
CA ARG A 288 -34.97 15.33 -19.96
C ARG A 288 -35.46 16.74 -20.23
N GLU A 289 -34.82 17.76 -19.66
CA GLU A 289 -35.14 19.17 -19.92
C GLU A 289 -34.91 19.56 -21.39
N LYS A 290 -33.92 18.98 -22.05
CA LYS A 290 -33.70 19.11 -23.51
C LYS A 290 -34.73 18.35 -24.36
N GLY A 291 -35.64 17.58 -23.77
CA GLY A 291 -36.69 16.84 -24.47
C GLY A 291 -36.35 15.39 -24.83
N TYR A 292 -35.27 14.82 -24.31
CA TYR A 292 -34.99 13.39 -24.52
C TYR A 292 -35.88 12.50 -23.65
N ASP A 293 -36.41 11.42 -24.24
CA ASP A 293 -37.10 10.36 -23.51
C ASP A 293 -36.09 9.36 -22.92
N VAL A 294 -35.55 9.69 -21.74
CA VAL A 294 -34.55 8.89 -21.05
C VAL A 294 -34.98 8.57 -19.62
N GLU A 295 -34.79 7.31 -19.21
CA GLU A 295 -35.03 6.81 -17.86
C GLU A 295 -33.70 6.42 -17.19
N LEU A 296 -33.47 6.92 -15.97
CA LEU A 296 -32.42 6.41 -15.12
C LEU A 296 -32.99 5.33 -14.20
N ASP A 297 -32.57 4.10 -14.41
CA ASP A 297 -32.82 2.99 -13.52
C ASP A 297 -31.69 2.87 -12.48
N ILE A 298 -31.99 3.26 -11.24
CA ILE A 298 -31.09 3.06 -10.10
C ILE A 298 -31.34 1.69 -9.45
N ILE A 299 -30.30 0.86 -9.45
CA ILE A 299 -30.30 -0.52 -8.96
C ILE A 299 -29.55 -0.58 -7.62
N GLU A 300 -30.31 -0.62 -6.52
CA GLU A 300 -29.73 -0.64 -5.17
C GLU A 300 -30.34 -1.76 -4.32
N ARG A 301 -29.51 -2.39 -3.47
CA ARG A 301 -29.94 -3.38 -2.45
C ARG A 301 -30.68 -4.59 -3.03
N VAL A 302 -30.42 -4.95 -4.28
CA VAL A 302 -30.93 -6.17 -4.92
C VAL A 302 -29.85 -7.25 -4.99
N SER A 303 -30.25 -8.49 -5.28
CA SER A 303 -29.29 -9.58 -5.54
C SER A 303 -28.53 -9.35 -6.85
N ASN A 304 -27.37 -9.99 -7.01
CA ASN A 304 -26.62 -9.93 -8.28
C ASN A 304 -27.43 -10.50 -9.46
N ASP A 305 -28.21 -11.56 -9.23
CA ASP A 305 -29.10 -12.13 -10.27
C ASP A 305 -30.13 -11.09 -10.74
N GLU A 306 -30.70 -10.29 -9.83
CA GLU A 306 -31.63 -9.22 -10.19
C GLU A 306 -30.93 -8.06 -10.90
N ALA A 307 -29.77 -7.62 -10.41
CA ALA A 307 -28.99 -6.58 -11.08
C ALA A 307 -28.67 -6.97 -12.53
N LYS A 308 -28.25 -8.23 -12.77
CA LYS A 308 -28.00 -8.78 -14.11
C LYS A 308 -29.23 -8.73 -15.02
N ARG A 309 -30.43 -9.07 -14.49
CA ARG A 309 -31.68 -8.95 -15.26
C ARG A 309 -31.94 -7.51 -15.68
N ARG A 310 -31.71 -6.55 -14.80
CA ARG A 310 -31.90 -5.13 -15.09
C ARG A 310 -30.85 -4.58 -16.06
N TYR A 311 -29.59 -5.02 -15.96
CA TYR A 311 -28.58 -4.72 -16.99
C TYR A 311 -29.01 -5.24 -18.37
N ALA A 312 -29.48 -6.49 -18.43
CA ALA A 312 -29.93 -7.10 -19.68
C ALA A 312 -31.18 -6.43 -20.28
N ALA A 313 -32.04 -5.83 -19.45
CA ALA A 313 -33.20 -5.08 -19.89
C ALA A 313 -32.88 -3.63 -20.31
N ALA A 314 -31.77 -3.06 -19.84
CA ALA A 314 -31.39 -1.69 -20.14
C ALA A 314 -30.86 -1.50 -21.58
N ASP A 315 -30.87 -0.27 -22.05
CA ASP A 315 -30.27 0.14 -23.33
C ASP A 315 -28.80 0.57 -23.16
N ILE A 316 -28.47 1.17 -22.01
CA ILE A 316 -27.13 1.63 -21.63
C ILE A 316 -26.88 1.26 -20.17
N VAL A 317 -25.64 0.87 -19.83
CA VAL A 317 -25.22 0.71 -18.43
C VAL A 317 -24.19 1.78 -18.07
N PHE A 318 -24.55 2.68 -17.16
CA PHE A 318 -23.61 3.61 -16.54
C PHE A 318 -23.01 2.98 -15.28
N ALA A 319 -21.72 2.63 -15.33
CA ALA A 319 -21.06 1.95 -14.22
C ALA A 319 -20.51 2.95 -13.20
N GLN A 320 -19.61 3.84 -13.62
CA GLN A 320 -18.97 4.85 -12.76
C GLN A 320 -18.18 5.90 -13.55
N CYS A 321 -17.95 7.08 -12.97
CA CYS A 321 -17.15 8.14 -13.61
C CYS A 321 -15.95 8.66 -12.79
N ILE A 322 -15.63 8.08 -11.62
CA ILE A 322 -14.62 8.65 -10.69
C ILE A 322 -13.63 7.65 -10.09
N LEU A 323 -13.97 6.35 -10.07
CA LEU A 323 -13.24 5.34 -9.30
C LEU A 323 -11.87 5.01 -9.93
N GLY A 324 -11.79 5.04 -11.26
CA GLY A 324 -10.54 4.88 -12.01
C GLY A 324 -10.20 3.47 -12.46
N TRP A 325 -11.03 2.46 -12.15
CA TRP A 325 -10.90 1.10 -12.64
C TRP A 325 -12.27 0.39 -12.74
N PRO A 326 -12.52 -0.45 -13.77
CA PRO A 326 -13.73 -1.25 -13.89
C PRO A 326 -13.93 -2.22 -12.72
N GLY A 327 -15.17 -2.67 -12.51
CA GLY A 327 -15.52 -3.79 -11.65
C GLY A 327 -16.36 -4.85 -12.39
N PHE A 328 -17.06 -5.68 -11.62
CA PHE A 328 -17.93 -6.72 -12.18
C PHE A 328 -19.12 -6.16 -12.96
N THR A 329 -19.64 -4.98 -12.60
CA THR A 329 -20.78 -4.38 -13.31
C THR A 329 -20.46 -4.17 -14.79
N GLU A 330 -19.28 -3.66 -15.09
CA GLU A 330 -18.79 -3.45 -16.46
C GLU A 330 -18.69 -4.78 -17.21
N ILE A 331 -18.07 -5.80 -16.60
CA ILE A 331 -17.87 -7.12 -17.22
C ILE A 331 -19.23 -7.81 -17.47
N GLU A 332 -20.12 -7.79 -16.49
CA GLU A 332 -21.45 -8.42 -16.57
C GLU A 332 -22.35 -7.74 -17.62
N ALA A 333 -22.33 -6.40 -17.68
CA ALA A 333 -23.09 -5.64 -18.67
C ALA A 333 -22.55 -5.83 -20.09
N MET A 334 -21.23 -5.79 -20.27
CA MET A 334 -20.60 -6.12 -21.56
C MET A 334 -20.91 -7.56 -21.98
N ALA A 335 -20.87 -8.52 -21.05
CA ALA A 335 -21.24 -9.90 -21.32
C ALA A 335 -22.70 -10.04 -21.78
N ALA A 336 -23.62 -9.22 -21.29
CA ALA A 336 -25.01 -9.18 -21.77
C ALA A 336 -25.16 -8.49 -23.14
N GLY A 337 -24.08 -7.90 -23.68
CA GLY A 337 -24.07 -7.18 -24.94
C GLY A 337 -24.57 -5.75 -24.85
N LYS A 338 -24.39 -5.08 -23.70
CA LYS A 338 -24.83 -3.69 -23.49
C LYS A 338 -23.66 -2.71 -23.60
N PRO A 339 -23.88 -1.49 -24.16
CA PRO A 339 -22.89 -0.43 -24.09
C PRO A 339 -22.69 -0.01 -22.63
N VAL A 340 -21.42 0.13 -22.24
CA VAL A 340 -21.01 0.46 -20.87
C VAL A 340 -20.27 1.79 -20.85
N LEU A 341 -20.65 2.65 -19.92
CA LEU A 341 -19.96 3.89 -19.60
C LEU A 341 -19.16 3.71 -18.31
N THR A 342 -17.84 3.88 -18.36
CA THR A 342 -16.97 3.72 -17.18
C THR A 342 -15.71 4.60 -17.27
N TYR A 343 -15.13 5.02 -16.16
CA TYR A 343 -13.87 5.77 -16.12
C TYR A 343 -12.66 4.89 -15.80
N VAL A 344 -11.64 4.91 -16.65
CA VAL A 344 -10.33 4.34 -16.31
C VAL A 344 -9.31 5.46 -16.29
N ARG A 345 -8.59 5.57 -15.17
CA ARG A 345 -7.76 6.73 -14.87
C ARG A 345 -6.51 6.83 -15.74
N ASP A 346 -5.91 5.68 -16.05
CA ASP A 346 -4.72 5.55 -16.89
C ASP A 346 -4.91 4.29 -17.76
N GLU A 347 -5.66 4.46 -18.86
CA GLU A 347 -6.02 3.36 -19.75
C GLU A 347 -4.79 2.69 -20.36
N GLU A 348 -3.78 3.47 -20.76
CA GLU A 348 -2.55 2.95 -21.37
C GLU A 348 -1.81 2.02 -20.43
N ARG A 349 -1.60 2.43 -19.17
CA ARG A 349 -0.88 1.62 -18.18
C ARG A 349 -1.73 0.46 -17.68
N TYR A 350 -2.99 0.70 -17.32
CA TYR A 350 -3.80 -0.29 -16.62
C TYR A 350 -4.42 -1.34 -17.54
N LEU A 351 -4.62 -1.02 -18.81
CA LEU A 351 -5.24 -1.92 -19.78
C LEU A 351 -4.24 -2.46 -20.82
N ALA A 352 -2.93 -2.25 -20.62
CA ALA A 352 -1.87 -2.78 -21.50
C ALA A 352 -1.98 -4.29 -21.77
N HIS A 353 -2.50 -5.06 -20.80
CA HIS A 353 -2.70 -6.52 -20.91
C HIS A 353 -4.05 -6.93 -21.51
N VAL A 354 -4.96 -5.97 -21.75
CA VAL A 354 -6.30 -6.17 -22.34
C VAL A 354 -6.58 -5.11 -23.43
N PRO A 355 -5.80 -5.09 -24.52
CA PRO A 355 -5.89 -4.02 -25.53
C PRO A 355 -7.24 -4.01 -26.25
N GLY A 356 -7.65 -2.81 -26.68
CA GLY A 356 -8.94 -2.59 -27.33
C GLY A 356 -10.09 -2.55 -26.33
N TRP A 357 -9.94 -1.73 -25.28
CA TRP A 357 -10.96 -1.52 -24.26
C TRP A 357 -12.28 -1.07 -24.89
N ALA A 358 -13.34 -1.85 -24.67
CA ALA A 358 -14.63 -1.65 -25.34
C ALA A 358 -15.56 -0.61 -24.66
N PRO A 359 -15.59 -0.47 -23.32
CA PRO A 359 -16.38 0.56 -22.66
C PRO A 359 -15.99 1.98 -23.08
N ILE A 360 -16.97 2.89 -23.05
CA ILE A 360 -16.73 4.31 -23.32
C ILE A 360 -16.29 5.01 -22.04
N SER A 361 -15.19 5.75 -22.14
CA SER A 361 -14.69 6.59 -21.07
C SER A 361 -15.68 7.71 -20.73
N VAL A 362 -16.06 7.83 -19.46
CA VAL A 362 -16.97 8.86 -18.96
C VAL A 362 -16.41 9.49 -17.69
N THR A 363 -16.46 10.81 -17.58
CA THR A 363 -16.00 11.60 -16.42
C THR A 363 -17.13 12.50 -15.92
N PRO A 364 -17.00 13.11 -14.72
CA PRO A 364 -17.93 14.12 -14.25
C PRO A 364 -18.19 15.26 -15.24
N ASP A 365 -17.15 15.67 -15.99
CA ASP A 365 -17.23 16.81 -16.91
C ASP A 365 -17.95 16.48 -18.21
N ASN A 366 -17.91 15.23 -18.69
CA ASN A 366 -18.42 14.85 -20.01
C ASN A 366 -19.63 13.90 -19.98
N ALA A 367 -20.12 13.52 -18.78
CA ALA A 367 -21.19 12.52 -18.63
C ALA A 367 -22.45 12.85 -19.42
N GLN A 368 -22.85 14.13 -19.46
CA GLN A 368 -24.01 14.57 -20.23
C GLN A 368 -23.78 14.40 -21.74
N ASP A 369 -22.65 14.87 -22.26
CA ASP A 369 -22.38 14.89 -23.71
C ASP A 369 -22.19 13.48 -24.26
N VAL A 370 -21.49 12.62 -23.51
CA VAL A 370 -21.32 11.20 -23.84
C VAL A 370 -22.69 10.50 -23.88
N LEU A 371 -23.53 10.73 -22.87
CA LEU A 371 -24.86 10.14 -22.83
C LEU A 371 -25.74 10.68 -23.98
N GLU A 372 -25.73 11.99 -24.23
CA GLU A 372 -26.48 12.62 -25.33
C GLU A 372 -26.13 12.02 -26.70
N GLY A 373 -24.84 11.83 -26.97
CA GLY A 373 -24.36 11.18 -28.19
C GLY A 373 -24.93 9.77 -28.38
N LEU A 374 -24.96 8.98 -27.30
CA LEU A 374 -25.54 7.63 -27.34
C LEU A 374 -27.05 7.62 -27.46
N LEU A 375 -27.77 8.61 -26.91
CA LEU A 375 -29.23 8.72 -27.07
C LEU A 375 -29.61 8.92 -28.54
N ARG A 376 -28.83 9.72 -29.28
CA ARG A 376 -29.08 10.06 -30.69
C ARG A 376 -28.75 8.93 -31.67
N ASP A 377 -27.91 7.97 -31.28
CA ASP A 377 -27.37 6.96 -32.18
C ASP A 377 -27.62 5.51 -31.69
N PRO A 378 -28.81 4.93 -32.01
CA PRO A 378 -29.14 3.55 -31.65
C PRO A 378 -28.20 2.50 -32.27
N GLU A 379 -27.67 2.75 -33.47
CA GLU A 379 -26.75 1.83 -34.14
C GLU A 379 -25.41 1.78 -33.41
N ARG A 380 -24.93 2.95 -32.96
CA ARG A 380 -23.73 3.01 -32.12
C ARG A 380 -23.91 2.25 -30.82
N ARG A 381 -25.07 2.32 -30.17
CA ARG A 381 -25.36 1.52 -28.95
C ARG A 381 -25.28 0.02 -29.24
N ALA A 382 -25.87 -0.45 -30.33
CA ALA A 382 -25.83 -1.85 -30.73
C ALA A 382 -24.41 -2.32 -31.06
N GLU A 383 -23.63 -1.49 -31.75
CA GLU A 383 -22.22 -1.76 -32.08
C GLU A 383 -21.35 -1.88 -30.83
N LEU A 384 -21.44 -0.92 -29.91
CA LEU A 384 -20.71 -0.95 -28.65
C LEU A 384 -21.08 -2.17 -27.80
N GLY A 385 -22.35 -2.58 -27.82
CA GLY A 385 -22.81 -3.81 -27.18
C GLY A 385 -22.15 -5.07 -27.76
N ARG A 386 -22.02 -5.16 -29.09
CA ARG A 386 -21.28 -6.26 -29.77
C ARG A 386 -19.80 -6.24 -29.40
N GLN A 387 -19.16 -5.07 -29.45
CA GLN A 387 -17.75 -4.91 -29.10
C GLN A 387 -17.47 -5.28 -27.64
N GLY A 388 -18.35 -4.87 -26.72
CA GLY A 388 -18.28 -5.23 -25.31
C GLY A 388 -18.33 -6.75 -25.09
N ARG A 389 -19.27 -7.44 -25.73
CA ARG A 389 -19.36 -8.90 -25.65
C ARG A 389 -18.08 -9.58 -26.15
N ALA A 390 -17.61 -9.19 -27.34
CA ALA A 390 -16.40 -9.75 -27.92
C ALA A 390 -15.16 -9.51 -27.03
N HIS A 391 -15.06 -8.33 -26.41
CA HIS A 391 -13.99 -8.00 -25.48
C HIS A 391 -14.01 -8.91 -24.23
N VAL A 392 -15.19 -9.14 -23.64
CA VAL A 392 -15.34 -10.05 -22.50
C VAL A 392 -14.95 -11.48 -22.87
N GLU A 393 -15.43 -11.99 -24.02
CA GLU A 393 -15.10 -13.32 -24.49
C GLU A 393 -13.58 -13.51 -24.68
N LYS A 394 -12.90 -12.47 -25.17
CA LYS A 394 -11.47 -12.49 -25.44
C LYS A 394 -10.57 -12.43 -24.21
N TYR A 395 -10.96 -11.70 -23.16
CA TYR A 395 -10.06 -11.39 -22.04
C TYR A 395 -10.57 -11.80 -20.64
N TRP A 396 -11.88 -11.90 -20.46
CA TRP A 396 -12.50 -12.05 -19.13
C TRP A 396 -13.28 -13.36 -18.99
N SER A 397 -13.51 -14.09 -20.08
CA SER A 397 -14.16 -15.40 -20.06
C SER A 397 -13.36 -16.44 -19.29
N TYR A 398 -14.02 -17.52 -18.88
CA TYR A 398 -13.36 -18.68 -18.30
C TYR A 398 -12.27 -19.23 -19.23
N GLU A 399 -12.57 -19.30 -20.53
CA GLU A 399 -11.68 -19.79 -21.57
C GLU A 399 -10.44 -18.88 -21.73
N ALA A 400 -10.64 -17.56 -21.73
CA ALA A 400 -9.55 -16.58 -21.82
C ALA A 400 -8.64 -16.60 -20.58
N CYS A 401 -9.22 -16.70 -19.38
CA CYS A 401 -8.47 -16.68 -18.12
C CYS A 401 -7.79 -18.01 -17.79
N ALA A 402 -8.29 -19.14 -18.32
CA ALA A 402 -7.82 -20.48 -17.98
C ALA A 402 -6.30 -20.67 -18.07
N PRO A 403 -5.59 -20.25 -19.15
CA PRO A 403 -4.14 -20.43 -19.26
C PRO A 403 -3.36 -19.76 -18.12
N SER A 404 -3.73 -18.52 -17.77
CA SER A 404 -3.09 -17.77 -16.68
C SER A 404 -3.31 -18.44 -15.32
N TYR A 405 -4.52 -18.94 -15.08
CA TYR A 405 -4.84 -19.70 -13.86
C TYR A 405 -4.04 -21.00 -13.77
N ILE A 406 -3.95 -21.78 -14.87
CA ILE A 406 -3.13 -23.01 -14.91
C ILE A 406 -1.66 -22.68 -14.62
N ALA A 407 -1.10 -21.71 -15.35
CA ALA A 407 0.30 -21.31 -15.22
C ALA A 407 0.64 -20.87 -13.79
N LEU A 408 -0.22 -20.06 -13.16
CA LEU A 408 -0.07 -19.64 -11.78
C LEU A 408 -0.04 -20.84 -10.83
N HIS A 409 -1.04 -21.72 -10.89
CA HIS A 409 -1.15 -22.82 -9.94
C HIS A 409 -0.07 -23.89 -10.17
N ASP A 410 0.37 -24.12 -11.40
CA ASP A 410 1.47 -25.01 -11.72
C ASP A 410 2.82 -24.49 -11.20
N LYS A 411 3.08 -23.18 -11.37
CA LYS A 411 4.26 -22.49 -10.78
C LYS A 411 4.28 -22.69 -9.26
N LEU A 412 3.16 -22.38 -8.61
CA LEU A 412 3.00 -22.50 -7.15
C LEU A 412 3.18 -23.95 -6.66
N TRP A 413 2.68 -24.92 -7.43
CA TRP A 413 2.75 -26.33 -7.05
C TRP A 413 4.17 -26.89 -7.11
N ARG A 414 4.95 -26.47 -8.10
CA ARG A 414 6.35 -26.89 -8.27
C ARG A 414 7.27 -26.33 -7.19
N GLN A 415 7.14 -25.05 -6.85
CA GLN A 415 8.12 -24.34 -6.02
C GLN A 415 7.57 -23.99 -4.63
N ASN A 416 8.28 -24.35 -3.53
CA ASN A 416 8.06 -23.75 -2.21
C ASN A 416 9.22 -22.83 -1.84
N GLY A 417 9.08 -21.52 -2.10
CA GLY A 417 10.11 -20.52 -1.78
C GLY A 417 10.34 -20.27 -0.28
N LEU A 418 9.82 -21.12 0.63
CA LEU A 418 9.91 -20.90 2.09
C LEU A 418 11.37 -20.73 2.56
N GLY A 419 12.32 -21.51 2.05
CA GLY A 419 13.73 -21.39 2.45
C GLY A 419 14.32 -20.00 2.20
N ALA A 420 13.94 -19.35 1.08
CA ALA A 420 14.36 -17.99 0.78
C ALA A 420 13.73 -16.98 1.76
N VAL A 421 12.42 -17.12 2.04
CA VAL A 421 11.71 -16.29 3.01
C VAL A 421 12.34 -16.41 4.41
N LEU A 422 12.61 -17.63 4.88
CA LEU A 422 13.23 -17.86 6.19
C LEU A 422 14.66 -17.30 6.26
N ARG A 423 15.44 -17.39 5.18
CA ARG A 423 16.77 -16.76 5.11
C ARG A 423 16.67 -15.24 5.18
N ALA A 424 15.72 -14.63 4.47
CA ALA A 424 15.46 -13.21 4.55
C ALA A 424 15.07 -12.80 5.98
N LYS A 425 14.11 -13.49 6.61
CA LYS A 425 13.73 -13.20 8.01
C LYS A 425 14.88 -13.42 8.99
N ARG A 426 15.70 -14.44 8.80
CA ARG A 426 16.91 -14.65 9.61
C ARG A 426 17.92 -13.53 9.42
N ARG A 427 18.10 -13.02 8.19
CA ARG A 427 18.93 -11.86 7.90
C ARG A 427 18.38 -10.62 8.61
N ASP A 428 17.08 -10.37 8.54
CA ASP A 428 16.41 -9.24 9.20
C ASP A 428 16.59 -9.27 10.72
N ILE A 429 16.51 -10.46 11.35
CA ILE A 429 16.74 -10.62 12.78
C ILE A 429 18.23 -10.41 13.15
N ARG A 430 19.15 -10.86 12.28
CA ARG A 430 20.60 -10.85 12.53
C ARG A 430 21.29 -9.53 12.23
N LEU A 431 20.88 -8.86 11.16
CA LEU A 431 21.50 -7.64 10.67
C LEU A 431 20.58 -6.43 10.86
N GLY A 432 19.37 -6.60 11.40
CA GLY A 432 18.40 -5.52 11.39
C GLY A 432 18.14 -5.01 9.96
N GLU A 433 17.88 -3.71 9.85
CA GLU A 433 17.80 -2.99 8.57
C GLU A 433 19.16 -2.33 8.22
N GLU A 434 20.29 -2.93 8.64
CA GLU A 434 21.63 -2.32 8.54
C GLU A 434 22.30 -2.49 7.16
N GLN A 435 21.62 -3.07 6.16
CA GLN A 435 22.18 -3.25 4.81
C GLN A 435 21.15 -2.87 3.72
N PRO A 436 21.56 -2.07 2.71
CA PRO A 436 20.68 -1.69 1.63
C PRO A 436 20.26 -2.93 0.82
N ARG A 437 18.98 -2.95 0.46
CA ARG A 437 18.35 -3.91 -0.42
C ARG A 437 18.14 -3.22 -1.76
N LEU A 438 18.49 -3.89 -2.85
CA LEU A 438 18.03 -3.49 -4.17
C LEU A 438 16.57 -3.94 -4.31
N GLY A 439 15.64 -2.99 -4.33
CA GLY A 439 14.22 -3.21 -4.56
C GLY A 439 13.89 -2.98 -6.03
N LYS A 440 13.09 -3.86 -6.63
CA LYS A 440 12.55 -3.61 -7.97
C LYS A 440 11.62 -2.39 -7.93
N GLY A 441 12.00 -1.32 -8.62
CA GLY A 441 11.13 -0.17 -8.90
C GLY A 441 9.97 -0.56 -9.83
N LEU A 442 8.98 0.32 -9.92
CA LEU A 442 7.86 0.18 -10.87
C LEU A 442 8.25 0.52 -12.32
N ALA A 443 9.32 1.29 -12.51
CA ALA A 443 9.99 1.49 -13.79
C ALA A 443 11.31 0.70 -13.77
N ASP A 444 11.77 0.25 -14.94
CA ASP A 444 12.98 -0.56 -15.11
C ASP A 444 14.18 0.06 -14.38
N GLY A 445 14.45 -0.42 -13.17
CA GLY A 445 15.51 0.08 -12.29
C GLY A 445 15.41 -0.52 -10.88
N GLU A 446 16.54 -0.97 -10.35
CA GLU A 446 16.64 -1.40 -8.96
C GLU A 446 17.01 -0.19 -8.08
N LEU A 447 16.18 0.09 -7.08
CA LEU A 447 16.42 1.17 -6.11
C LEU A 447 17.06 0.60 -4.86
N PRO A 448 18.17 1.19 -4.38
CA PRO A 448 18.71 0.82 -3.10
C PRO A 448 17.96 1.46 -1.94
N VAL A 449 17.56 0.61 -1.00
CA VAL A 449 16.74 0.99 0.16
C VAL A 449 17.27 0.30 1.40
N TRP A 450 17.60 1.07 2.44
CA TRP A 450 18.21 0.58 3.69
C TRP A 450 17.23 -0.21 4.55
N THR A 451 15.96 0.16 4.53
CA THR A 451 14.87 -0.59 5.15
C THR A 451 14.06 -1.34 4.08
N ASP A 452 13.10 -2.18 4.47
CA ASP A 452 12.26 -2.90 3.51
C ASP A 452 11.77 -1.93 2.41
N PRO A 453 11.93 -2.21 1.10
CA PRO A 453 11.49 -1.31 0.05
C PRO A 453 10.03 -0.85 0.17
N ALA A 454 9.18 -1.64 0.84
CA ALA A 454 7.81 -1.29 1.18
C ALA A 454 7.67 -0.39 2.43
N ILE A 455 8.60 -0.39 3.39
CA ILE A 455 8.61 0.51 4.56
C ILE A 455 9.48 1.75 4.35
N ALA A 456 10.59 1.63 3.63
CA ALA A 456 11.56 2.70 3.36
C ALA A 456 10.95 3.89 2.62
N LEU A 457 9.77 3.72 2.05
CA LEU A 457 9.23 4.62 1.06
C LEU A 457 7.90 5.20 1.63
N ASP A 458 7.56 4.81 2.88
CA ASP A 458 6.94 5.65 3.92
C ASP A 458 7.93 6.75 4.38
N ARG A 459 9.18 6.77 3.89
CA ARG A 459 10.15 7.87 4.09
C ARG A 459 10.23 8.82 2.90
N VAL A 460 9.64 8.43 1.77
CA VAL A 460 9.16 9.38 0.77
C VAL A 460 7.82 9.97 1.26
N ASN A 461 7.57 10.12 2.57
CA ASN A 461 6.26 10.49 3.12
C ASN A 461 5.83 11.95 2.91
N TRP A 462 6.54 12.69 2.07
CA TRP A 462 5.99 13.87 1.43
C TRP A 462 5.99 13.68 -0.08
N GLY A 463 5.75 12.47 -0.58
CA GLY A 463 5.87 12.00 -1.96
C GLY A 463 5.47 10.53 -2.02
N LEU A 464 4.34 10.22 -1.35
CA LEU A 464 3.83 8.87 -1.13
C LEU A 464 3.63 8.14 -2.45
N TYR A 465 4.62 7.33 -2.82
CA TYR A 465 4.42 6.01 -3.40
C TYR A 465 3.39 5.93 -4.54
N GLY A 466 3.88 5.97 -5.77
CA GLY A 466 3.13 5.74 -7.00
C GLY A 466 3.90 6.45 -8.09
N GLN A 467 5.01 5.83 -8.50
CA GLN A 467 6.20 6.49 -9.08
C GLN A 467 6.85 7.45 -8.05
N PRO A 468 8.18 7.46 -7.89
CA PRO A 468 8.80 8.76 -7.67
C PRO A 468 8.36 9.59 -8.86
N VAL A 469 7.73 10.77 -8.66
CA VAL A 469 7.47 11.65 -9.81
C VAL A 469 8.84 12.18 -10.20
N TRP A 470 9.53 11.35 -10.97
CA TRP A 470 10.55 11.79 -11.89
C TRP A 470 9.87 12.87 -12.69
N ASP A 471 10.39 14.08 -12.61
CA ASP A 471 10.04 15.04 -13.64
C ASP A 471 10.62 14.59 -14.98
N ASP A 472 10.33 15.38 -16.01
CA ASP A 472 10.80 15.14 -17.37
C ASP A 472 12.35 15.10 -17.47
N GLU A 473 13.07 15.60 -16.46
CA GLU A 473 14.53 15.54 -16.37
C GLU A 473 15.05 14.30 -15.62
N GLY A 474 14.16 13.45 -15.12
CA GLY A 474 14.52 12.25 -14.38
C GLY A 474 15.06 12.54 -12.98
N LEU A 475 14.57 13.61 -12.32
CA LEU A 475 14.87 13.99 -10.94
C LEU A 475 13.71 13.72 -9.99
N LEU A 476 14.06 13.33 -8.76
CA LEU A 476 13.07 12.98 -7.74
C LEU A 476 12.27 14.19 -7.24
N GLN A 477 10.94 14.14 -7.34
CA GLN A 477 10.05 15.12 -6.73
C GLN A 477 9.34 14.61 -5.47
N VAL A 478 8.91 15.56 -4.64
CA VAL A 478 8.11 15.36 -3.43
C VAL A 478 6.76 16.08 -3.60
N ASN A 479 5.69 15.40 -3.19
CA ASN A 479 4.36 15.94 -3.03
C ASN A 479 4.21 16.83 -1.77
N THR A 480 3.92 18.11 -1.97
CA THR A 480 3.64 19.07 -0.88
C THR A 480 2.17 19.11 -0.44
N GLY A 481 1.36 18.18 -0.94
CA GLY A 481 -0.10 18.08 -0.70
C GLY A 481 -0.93 18.58 -1.89
N LEU A 482 -0.36 19.38 -2.80
CA LEU A 482 -1.06 19.96 -3.95
C LEU A 482 -0.25 20.00 -5.26
N HIS A 483 1.09 20.02 -5.16
CA HIS A 483 2.01 19.98 -6.29
C HIS A 483 3.20 19.07 -5.98
N PHE A 484 3.78 18.50 -7.04
CA PHE A 484 5.09 17.88 -6.98
C PHE A 484 6.17 18.93 -7.22
N GLN A 485 7.19 18.94 -6.37
CA GLN A 485 8.34 19.82 -6.52
C GLN A 485 9.62 19.09 -6.13
N ARG A 486 10.74 19.50 -6.70
CA ARG A 486 12.06 19.01 -6.28
C ARG A 486 12.32 19.45 -4.84
N HIS A 487 12.89 18.58 -4.02
CA HIS A 487 13.22 18.88 -2.63
C HIS A 487 14.66 18.50 -2.32
N LEU A 488 15.40 19.48 -1.80
CA LEU A 488 16.84 19.39 -1.57
C LEU A 488 17.23 18.16 -0.75
N GLY A 489 16.62 17.99 0.43
CA GLY A 489 16.96 16.88 1.33
C GLY A 489 16.62 15.50 0.76
N VAL A 490 15.59 15.39 -0.09
CA VAL A 490 15.14 14.11 -0.64
C VAL A 490 16.02 13.69 -1.80
N ILE A 491 16.35 14.62 -2.70
CA ILE A 491 17.32 14.39 -3.79
C ILE A 491 18.71 14.08 -3.21
N ALA A 492 19.13 14.81 -2.17
CA ALA A 492 20.38 14.53 -1.47
C ALA A 492 20.41 13.14 -0.85
N LYS A 493 19.34 12.75 -0.14
CA LYS A 493 19.25 11.43 0.45
C LYS A 493 19.32 10.31 -0.59
N PHE A 494 18.57 10.44 -1.70
CA PHE A 494 18.62 9.49 -2.81
C PHE A 494 20.04 9.33 -3.36
N ALA A 495 20.77 10.44 -3.53
CA ALA A 495 22.14 10.40 -4.02
C ALA A 495 23.08 9.64 -3.07
N ILE A 496 22.97 9.87 -1.77
CA ILE A 496 23.81 9.15 -0.79
C ILE A 496 23.46 7.65 -0.76
N ASP A 497 22.17 7.31 -0.76
CA ASP A 497 21.70 5.92 -0.78
C ASP A 497 22.19 5.18 -2.03
N SER A 498 22.09 5.84 -3.19
CA SER A 498 22.56 5.33 -4.48
C SER A 498 24.07 5.11 -4.49
N HIS A 499 24.85 6.06 -3.99
CA HIS A 499 26.30 5.94 -3.89
C HIS A 499 26.72 4.69 -3.09
N HIS A 500 26.04 4.39 -2.00
CA HIS A 500 26.37 3.23 -1.16
C HIS A 500 25.97 1.90 -1.80
N ALA A 501 24.82 1.86 -2.46
CA ALA A 501 24.41 0.68 -3.19
C ALA A 501 25.42 0.29 -4.26
N MET A 502 25.92 1.30 -4.96
CA MET A 502 26.96 1.16 -5.98
C MET A 502 28.30 0.69 -5.40
N ALA A 503 28.56 0.92 -4.11
CA ALA A 503 29.71 0.34 -3.43
C ALA A 503 29.54 -1.17 -3.14
N ILE A 504 28.31 -1.68 -3.15
CA ILE A 504 27.98 -3.09 -2.92
C ILE A 504 27.84 -3.85 -4.25
N ALA A 505 27.17 -3.25 -5.24
CA ALA A 505 26.98 -3.82 -6.57
C ALA A 505 26.89 -2.71 -7.62
N ALA A 506 27.61 -2.86 -8.73
CA ALA A 506 27.56 -1.90 -9.84
C ALA A 506 26.23 -2.02 -10.61
N ASP A 507 25.60 -0.87 -10.90
CA ASP A 507 24.34 -0.76 -11.64
C ASP A 507 24.39 0.53 -12.48
N ALA A 508 24.36 0.38 -13.82
CA ALA A 508 24.52 1.48 -14.76
C ALA A 508 23.31 2.43 -14.80
N PRO A 509 22.05 1.94 -14.86
CA PRO A 509 20.86 2.79 -14.63
C PRO A 509 20.92 3.61 -13.34
N LEU A 510 21.35 2.99 -12.23
CA LEU A 510 21.48 3.68 -10.95
C LEU A 510 22.60 4.72 -10.95
N GLU A 511 23.72 4.45 -11.63
CA GLU A 511 24.82 5.43 -11.82
C GLU A 511 24.33 6.68 -12.53
N GLN A 512 23.56 6.51 -13.61
CA GLN A 512 23.02 7.61 -14.38
C GLN A 512 22.02 8.44 -13.56
N ALA A 513 21.16 7.77 -12.79
CA ALA A 513 20.25 8.43 -11.88
C ALA A 513 21.02 9.21 -10.80
N LEU A 514 21.99 8.59 -10.12
CA LEU A 514 22.86 9.25 -9.14
C LEU A 514 23.48 10.52 -9.71
N ARG A 515 24.08 10.43 -10.91
CA ARG A 515 24.74 11.56 -11.57
C ARG A 515 23.79 12.74 -11.79
N ARG A 516 22.57 12.50 -12.29
CA ARG A 516 21.55 13.55 -12.47
C ARG A 516 21.23 14.28 -11.16
N HIS A 517 21.08 13.53 -10.05
CA HIS A 517 20.72 14.11 -8.75
C HIS A 517 21.83 14.98 -8.19
N VAL A 518 23.09 14.51 -8.24
CA VAL A 518 24.21 15.30 -7.71
C VAL A 518 24.54 16.49 -8.60
N ASP A 519 24.31 16.41 -9.91
CA ASP A 519 24.42 17.55 -10.84
C ASP A 519 23.37 18.61 -10.55
N TRP A 520 22.13 18.21 -10.25
CA TRP A 520 21.08 19.14 -9.81
C TRP A 520 21.43 19.81 -8.48
N LEU A 521 21.90 19.04 -7.48
CA LEU A 521 22.34 19.61 -6.19
C LEU A 521 23.46 20.63 -6.38
N ARG A 522 24.42 20.35 -7.28
CA ARG A 522 25.52 21.26 -7.64
C ARG A 522 25.00 22.56 -8.24
N GLN A 523 24.01 22.48 -9.13
CA GLN A 523 23.41 23.67 -9.75
C GLN A 523 22.64 24.52 -8.74
N VAL A 524 21.79 23.89 -7.91
CA VAL A 524 21.02 24.58 -6.86
C VAL A 524 21.93 25.33 -5.88
N ALA A 525 23.09 24.75 -5.55
CA ALA A 525 24.08 25.39 -4.71
C ALA A 525 24.62 26.69 -5.33
N ARG A 526 25.02 26.63 -6.61
CA ARG A 526 25.60 27.75 -7.35
C ARG A 526 24.61 28.88 -7.62
N ASP A 527 23.36 28.52 -7.86
CA ASP A 527 22.28 29.48 -8.15
C ASP A 527 21.80 30.21 -6.88
N GLY A 528 22.37 29.92 -5.70
CA GLY A 528 22.01 30.56 -4.43
C GLY A 528 20.61 30.23 -3.92
N SER A 529 19.93 29.27 -4.53
CA SER A 529 18.53 28.88 -4.26
C SER A 529 18.36 28.06 -2.96
N LEU A 530 19.42 27.94 -2.16
CA LEU A 530 19.46 27.18 -0.91
C LEU A 530 18.73 27.86 0.26
N ARG A 531 18.41 29.16 0.14
CA ARG A 531 17.87 30.01 1.21
C ARG A 531 16.35 29.93 1.35
N ASP A 532 15.63 29.63 0.27
CA ASP A 532 14.16 29.71 0.17
C ASP A 532 13.49 28.34 -0.02
N MET A 533 13.65 27.45 0.96
CA MET A 533 12.89 26.19 0.94
C MET A 533 11.50 26.42 1.53
N ALA A 534 10.55 26.72 0.66
CA ALA A 534 9.13 26.84 1.02
C ALA A 534 8.33 25.70 0.35
N PHE A 535 7.32 25.22 1.05
CA PHE A 535 6.32 24.30 0.49
C PHE A 535 4.95 24.97 0.46
N MET A 536 4.15 24.61 -0.53
CA MET A 536 2.75 25.06 -0.58
C MET A 536 1.95 24.26 0.43
N ALA A 537 1.27 24.92 1.38
CA ALA A 537 0.39 24.26 2.33
C ALA A 537 -1.01 24.86 2.28
N ALA A 538 -2.02 24.02 2.50
CA ALA A 538 -3.39 24.49 2.73
C ALA A 538 -3.54 24.86 4.21
N HIS A 539 -3.93 26.11 4.49
CA HIS A 539 -4.30 26.58 5.82
C HIS A 539 -5.67 27.25 5.75
N GLY A 540 -6.64 26.75 6.52
CA GLY A 540 -7.98 27.35 6.63
C GLY A 540 -8.75 27.44 5.30
N GLY A 541 -8.46 26.58 4.32
CA GLY A 541 -9.11 26.61 2.99
C GLY A 541 -8.46 27.56 1.96
N SER A 542 -7.36 28.23 2.30
CA SER A 542 -6.56 29.04 1.36
C SER A 542 -5.16 28.46 1.16
N LEU A 543 -4.58 28.74 -0.01
CA LEU A 543 -3.23 28.34 -0.40
C LEU A 543 -2.21 29.40 0.01
N ALA A 544 -1.18 29.00 0.75
CA ALA A 544 -0.05 29.86 1.08
C ALA A 544 1.28 29.11 0.94
N ARG A 545 2.33 29.84 0.53
CA ARG A 545 3.71 29.37 0.70
C ARG A 545 4.03 29.40 2.19
N VAL A 546 4.36 28.24 2.74
CA VAL A 546 4.81 28.10 4.12
C VAL A 546 6.31 27.79 4.09
N PRO A 547 7.16 28.58 4.77
CA PRO A 547 8.57 28.27 4.90
C PRO A 547 8.75 26.91 5.57
N GLU A 548 9.71 26.13 5.09
CA GLU A 548 10.13 24.93 5.79
C GLU A 548 10.67 25.29 7.18
N ALA A 549 10.31 24.48 8.18
CA ALA A 549 10.79 24.68 9.54
C ALA A 549 12.34 24.75 9.53
N PRO A 550 12.98 25.76 10.16
CA PRO A 550 14.42 25.99 10.06
C PRO A 550 15.29 24.75 10.33
N GLN A 551 14.84 23.90 11.26
CA GLN A 551 15.50 22.65 11.65
C GLN A 551 15.56 21.62 10.51
N ARG A 552 14.51 21.53 9.69
CA ARG A 552 14.43 20.60 8.55
C ARG A 552 15.22 21.15 7.37
N THR A 553 15.15 22.46 7.16
CA THR A 553 15.99 23.17 6.19
C THR A 553 17.48 22.91 6.44
N GLN A 554 17.90 22.98 7.71
CA GLN A 554 19.28 22.69 8.10
C GLN A 554 19.69 21.24 7.79
N ALA A 555 18.84 20.26 8.15
CA ALA A 555 19.10 18.85 7.88
C ALA A 555 19.24 18.57 6.38
N SER A 556 18.34 19.13 5.57
CA SER A 556 18.38 19.04 4.10
C SER A 556 19.67 19.59 3.51
N ARG A 557 20.18 20.73 4.01
CA ARG A 557 21.48 21.28 3.58
C ARG A 557 22.65 20.39 4.00
N MET A 558 22.62 19.82 5.21
CA MET A 558 23.65 18.88 5.66
C MET A 558 23.68 17.59 4.83
N LEU A 559 22.52 17.07 4.44
CA LEU A 559 22.44 15.93 3.51
C LEU A 559 23.00 16.31 2.12
N ALA A 560 22.64 17.49 1.60
CA ALA A 560 23.15 17.96 0.31
C ALA A 560 24.68 18.12 0.31
N TYR A 561 25.25 18.66 1.39
CA TYR A 561 26.70 18.71 1.60
C TYR A 561 27.33 17.32 1.50
N ALA A 562 26.81 16.35 2.26
CA ALA A 562 27.33 14.99 2.27
C ALA A 562 27.23 14.31 0.90
N ALA A 563 26.09 14.49 0.19
CA ALA A 563 25.89 13.96 -1.15
C ALA A 563 26.91 14.50 -2.16
N LEU A 564 27.16 15.82 -2.14
CA LEU A 564 28.12 16.48 -3.02
C LEU A 564 29.57 16.06 -2.71
N MET A 565 29.92 15.89 -1.43
CA MET A 565 31.25 15.42 -1.04
C MET A 565 31.50 13.97 -1.47
N LEU A 566 30.48 13.11 -1.42
CA LEU A 566 30.55 11.74 -1.96
C LEU A 566 30.63 11.73 -3.48
N ALA A 567 29.86 12.60 -4.16
CA ALA A 567 29.94 12.78 -5.61
C ALA A 567 31.35 13.23 -6.03
N HIS A 568 31.96 14.17 -5.29
CA HIS A 568 33.33 14.60 -5.51
C HIS A 568 34.32 13.45 -5.36
N ALA A 569 34.20 12.65 -4.29
CA ALA A 569 35.04 11.49 -4.07
C ALA A 569 34.90 10.43 -5.18
N ARG A 570 33.69 10.29 -5.75
CA ARG A 570 33.38 9.30 -6.80
C ARG A 570 33.78 9.75 -8.20
N TYR A 571 33.50 11.01 -8.56
CA TYR A 571 33.59 11.50 -9.94
C TYR A 571 34.76 12.45 -10.19
N GLY A 572 35.50 12.85 -9.15
CA GLY A 572 36.74 13.63 -9.26
C GLY A 572 36.58 15.15 -9.13
N VAL A 573 37.74 15.83 -9.16
CA VAL A 573 37.92 17.24 -8.77
C VAL A 573 37.37 18.22 -9.80
N ASP A 574 37.50 17.93 -11.10
CA ASP A 574 37.16 18.86 -12.18
C ASP A 574 35.65 19.06 -12.40
N GLN A 575 34.81 18.37 -11.63
CA GLN A 575 33.36 18.40 -11.77
C GLN A 575 32.69 19.45 -10.88
N GLY A 576 33.43 20.23 -10.10
CA GLY A 576 32.86 21.38 -9.39
C GLY A 576 31.97 21.04 -8.17
N TYR A 577 31.96 19.77 -7.73
CA TYR A 577 31.11 19.30 -6.62
C TYR A 577 31.62 19.76 -5.25
N ALA A 578 32.93 19.90 -5.07
CA ALA A 578 33.52 20.35 -3.81
C ALA A 578 33.20 21.82 -3.55
N GLU A 579 33.27 22.67 -4.58
CA GLU A 579 32.90 24.09 -4.51
C GLU A 579 31.43 24.24 -4.16
N ALA A 580 30.54 23.49 -4.84
CA ALA A 580 29.12 23.48 -4.52
C ALA A 580 28.84 22.98 -3.08
N ALA A 581 29.59 21.99 -2.59
CA ALA A 581 29.47 21.55 -1.20
C ALA A 581 29.84 22.70 -0.24
N GLN A 582 30.90 23.46 -0.53
CA GLN A 582 31.26 24.62 0.29
C GLN A 582 30.19 25.72 0.28
N GLU A 583 29.54 25.96 -0.86
CA GLU A 583 28.40 26.90 -0.96
C GLU A 583 27.21 26.45 -0.09
N VAL A 584 26.88 25.14 -0.12
CA VAL A 584 25.84 24.55 0.75
C VAL A 584 26.18 24.74 2.22
N LEU A 585 27.43 24.47 2.60
CA LEU A 585 27.89 24.61 3.97
C LEU A 585 27.86 26.07 4.43
N ALA A 586 28.34 27.00 3.60
CA ALA A 586 28.29 28.43 3.88
C ALA A 586 26.85 28.91 4.07
N SER A 587 25.91 28.46 3.21
CA SER A 587 24.50 28.77 3.36
C SER A 587 23.88 28.19 4.63
N ALA A 588 24.34 27.04 5.10
CA ALA A 588 23.85 26.41 6.32
C ALA A 588 24.41 27.06 7.60
N LEU A 589 25.52 27.79 7.49
CA LEU A 589 26.16 28.53 8.58
C LEU A 589 25.90 30.04 8.52
N ASP A 590 25.20 30.51 7.48
CA ASP A 590 24.89 31.93 7.31
C ASP A 590 23.84 32.40 8.32
N ARG A 591 24.30 33.15 9.33
CA ARG A 591 23.47 33.71 10.40
C ARG A 591 22.47 34.77 9.94
N SER A 592 22.68 35.35 8.76
CA SER A 592 21.74 36.31 8.18
C SER A 592 20.51 35.64 7.55
N SER A 593 20.54 34.30 7.39
CA SER A 593 19.41 33.57 6.82
C SER A 593 18.26 33.46 7.83
N PRO A 594 17.01 33.76 7.45
CA PRO A 594 15.83 33.57 8.32
C PRO A 594 15.54 32.09 8.62
N THR A 595 16.19 31.18 7.91
CA THR A 595 16.15 29.73 8.15
C THR A 595 17.43 29.21 8.79
N CYS A 596 18.34 30.11 9.21
CA CYS A 596 19.54 29.74 9.93
C CYS A 596 19.18 29.12 11.27
N ALA A 597 19.77 27.97 11.55
CA ALA A 597 19.60 27.32 12.83
C ALA A 597 20.59 27.85 13.88
N LEU A 598 21.52 28.77 13.61
CA LEU A 598 22.55 29.17 14.59
C LEU A 598 22.07 30.25 15.60
N HIS A 599 22.43 30.09 16.87
CA HIS A 599 22.19 30.99 18.01
C HIS A 599 23.50 31.29 18.74
N GLU A 600 23.68 32.50 19.29
CA GLU A 600 24.74 32.82 20.25
C GLU A 600 24.27 32.62 21.70
N GLY A 601 24.79 31.64 22.43
CA GLY A 601 24.59 31.50 23.87
C GLY A 601 25.82 31.94 24.66
N GLU A 602 25.71 32.00 26.00
CA GLU A 602 26.81 32.41 26.91
C GLU A 602 28.11 31.58 26.77
N ASN A 603 28.05 30.40 26.14
CA ASN A 603 29.19 29.50 25.94
C ASN A 603 29.64 29.34 24.47
N GLY A 604 29.08 30.10 23.52
CA GLY A 604 29.42 29.99 22.10
C GLY A 604 28.22 29.86 21.16
N ALA A 605 28.51 29.68 19.87
CA ALA A 605 27.49 29.53 18.83
C ALA A 605 26.99 28.08 18.76
N SER A 606 25.67 27.89 18.79
CA SER A 606 25.02 26.58 18.71
C SER A 606 23.92 26.58 17.66
N LEU A 607 23.62 25.42 17.08
CA LEU A 607 22.43 25.23 16.25
C LEU A 607 21.16 25.14 17.15
N LEU A 608 20.41 26.24 17.34
CA LEU A 608 18.91 26.40 17.30
C LEU A 608 18.37 27.53 18.23
N HIS A 609 17.27 28.18 17.81
CA HIS A 609 16.59 29.37 18.39
C HIS A 609 16.14 29.22 19.87
N GLU A 610 16.35 30.24 20.74
CA GLU A 610 15.97 30.25 22.18
C GLU A 610 14.46 30.39 22.46
N GLY A 611 13.61 30.55 21.45
CA GLY A 611 12.21 30.96 21.62
C GLY A 611 11.18 29.84 21.86
N ASP A 612 11.50 28.59 21.49
CA ASP A 612 10.63 27.43 21.71
C ASP A 612 11.38 26.42 22.56
N GLU A 613 10.74 25.85 23.59
CA GLU A 613 11.30 24.77 24.41
C GLU A 613 12.06 23.76 23.53
N ILE A 614 13.38 23.63 23.74
CA ILE A 614 14.24 22.70 22.99
C ILE A 614 13.71 21.28 23.24
N GLY A 615 12.88 20.79 22.32
CA GLY A 615 12.17 19.53 22.45
C GLY A 615 12.92 18.36 21.82
N GLN A 616 12.57 17.14 22.23
CA GLN A 616 13.11 15.89 21.68
C GLN A 616 12.96 15.77 20.14
N ALA A 617 12.11 16.59 19.51
CA ALA A 617 11.89 16.63 18.06
C ALA A 617 13.10 17.15 17.25
N GLN A 618 14.03 17.88 17.87
CA GLN A 618 15.19 18.51 17.20
C GLN A 618 16.43 17.60 17.11
N LEU A 619 16.40 16.49 17.85
CA LEU A 619 17.53 15.59 18.05
C LEU A 619 18.16 15.02 16.74
N PRO A 620 17.40 14.66 15.68
CA PRO A 620 17.97 14.16 14.43
C PRO A 620 18.82 15.18 13.68
N SER A 621 18.30 16.39 13.52
CA SER A 621 18.97 17.47 12.79
C SER A 621 20.28 17.88 13.49
N LEU A 622 20.27 17.92 14.83
CA LEU A 622 21.46 18.20 15.64
C LEU A 622 22.53 17.12 15.50
N ALA A 623 22.16 15.85 15.60
CA ALA A 623 23.11 14.75 15.49
C ALA A 623 23.71 14.64 14.08
N LEU A 624 22.89 14.79 13.03
CA LEU A 624 23.35 14.85 11.64
C LEU A 624 24.33 16.00 11.43
N THR A 625 23.98 17.19 11.91
CA THR A 625 24.82 18.38 11.72
C THR A 625 26.13 18.29 12.47
N ALA A 626 26.13 17.78 13.71
CA ALA A 626 27.35 17.54 14.47
C ALA A 626 28.33 16.64 13.71
N ILE A 627 27.81 15.61 13.03
CA ILE A 627 28.65 14.71 12.23
C ILE A 627 29.20 15.42 11.00
N VAL A 628 28.37 16.19 10.30
CA VAL A 628 28.82 16.94 9.12
C VAL A 628 29.92 17.92 9.49
N LEU A 629 29.70 18.73 10.52
CA LEU A 629 30.65 19.73 11.01
C LEU A 629 31.94 19.12 11.53
N ALA A 630 31.89 17.96 12.17
CA ALA A 630 33.09 17.25 12.61
C ALA A 630 34.03 16.86 11.45
N SER A 631 33.49 16.76 10.24
CA SER A 631 34.29 16.52 9.04
C SER A 631 34.87 17.79 8.41
N VAL A 632 34.41 18.97 8.81
CA VAL A 632 34.81 20.26 8.22
C VAL A 632 35.97 20.85 9.01
N PRO A 633 37.11 21.19 8.39
CA PRO A 633 38.25 21.77 9.09
C PRO A 633 37.87 23.16 9.64
N GLY A 634 38.22 23.43 10.89
CA GLY A 634 37.92 24.70 11.56
C GLY A 634 36.51 24.79 12.16
N GLN A 635 35.70 23.73 12.09
CA GLN A 635 34.36 23.65 12.71
C GLN A 635 34.31 22.68 13.90
N GLU A 636 35.45 22.24 14.42
CA GLU A 636 35.55 21.18 15.43
C GLU A 636 34.90 21.60 16.76
N ALA A 637 35.03 22.87 17.14
CA ALA A 637 34.41 23.40 18.35
C ALA A 637 32.87 23.38 18.25
N LEU A 638 32.32 23.87 17.13
CA LEU A 638 30.89 23.88 16.85
C LEU A 638 30.32 22.45 16.77
N ALA A 639 31.07 21.53 16.17
CA ALA A 639 30.71 20.12 16.11
C ALA A 639 30.59 19.48 17.51
N ARG A 640 31.56 19.73 18.40
CA ARG A 640 31.54 19.24 19.79
C ARG A 640 30.38 19.80 20.59
N GLU A 641 30.12 21.11 20.47
CA GLU A 641 28.99 21.74 21.15
C GLU A 641 27.65 21.15 20.67
N THR A 642 27.47 21.02 19.35
CA THR A 642 26.26 20.44 18.75
C THR A 642 26.07 18.98 19.20
N ALA A 643 27.15 18.18 19.23
CA ALA A 643 27.12 16.80 19.72
C ALA A 643 26.75 16.71 21.21
N HIS A 644 27.28 17.61 22.04
CA HIS A 644 26.99 17.65 23.47
C HIS A 644 25.52 17.96 23.75
N ARG A 645 24.94 18.92 23.00
CA ARG A 645 23.51 19.26 23.08
C ARG A 645 22.62 18.10 22.64
N ALA A 646 22.98 17.43 21.54
CA ALA A 646 22.26 16.22 21.11
C ALA A 646 22.32 15.12 22.19
N ALA A 647 23.49 14.88 22.80
CA ALA A 647 23.64 13.89 23.87
C ALA A 647 22.81 14.24 25.11
N SER A 648 22.73 15.52 25.48
CA SER A 648 21.92 16.01 26.61
C SER A 648 20.42 15.79 26.37
N LEU A 649 19.92 16.14 25.18
CA LEU A 649 18.52 15.91 24.79
C LEU A 649 18.16 14.42 24.77
N LEU A 650 19.08 13.57 24.32
CA LEU A 650 18.90 12.13 24.33
C LEU A 650 18.83 11.58 25.77
N ALA A 651 19.63 12.10 26.69
CA ALA A 651 19.66 11.68 28.10
C ALA A 651 18.38 12.05 28.86
N GLY A 652 17.75 13.18 28.52
CA GLY A 652 16.49 13.63 29.12
C GLY A 652 15.22 13.02 28.51
N ALA A 653 15.34 12.19 27.47
CA ALA A 653 14.18 11.78 26.70
C ALA A 653 13.48 10.51 27.19
N ASN A 654 12.15 10.56 27.30
CA ASN A 654 11.33 9.35 27.47
C ASN A 654 11.24 8.62 26.11
N LEU A 655 11.99 7.53 25.97
CA LEU A 655 12.10 6.78 24.72
C LEU A 655 10.76 6.25 24.18
N ASP A 656 9.78 5.99 25.05
CA ASP A 656 8.46 5.57 24.59
C ASP A 656 7.64 6.78 24.06
N GLN A 657 7.90 8.01 24.53
CA GLN A 657 7.34 9.24 23.96
C GLN A 657 8.00 9.65 22.63
N LEU A 658 9.33 9.53 22.49
CA LEU A 658 10.06 9.77 21.22
C LEU A 658 9.58 8.87 20.06
N VAL A 659 8.98 7.73 20.39
CA VAL A 659 8.42 6.76 19.45
C VAL A 659 6.89 6.89 19.33
N ALA A 660 6.21 7.36 20.39
CA ALA A 660 4.77 7.61 20.40
C ALA A 660 4.40 8.98 19.81
N THR A 661 5.33 9.92 19.72
CA THR A 661 5.20 11.17 18.96
C THR A 661 5.29 10.91 17.44
N ARG A 662 4.48 9.97 16.96
CA ARG A 662 4.13 9.81 15.53
C ARG A 662 3.45 11.06 14.93
N ARG A 663 3.21 12.11 15.74
CA ARG A 663 2.74 13.43 15.31
C ARG A 663 3.83 14.31 14.69
N PHE A 664 5.12 14.05 14.94
CA PHE A 664 6.20 14.94 14.49
C PHE A 664 6.99 14.43 13.28
N GLY A 665 6.33 13.77 12.32
CA GLY A 665 6.75 13.75 10.90
C GLY A 665 8.23 13.47 10.54
N VAL A 666 9.00 12.85 11.43
CA VAL A 666 10.40 12.44 11.21
C VAL A 666 10.50 11.01 11.75
N SER A 667 10.06 10.04 10.95
CA SER A 667 10.70 8.73 11.02
C SER A 667 12.13 8.94 10.50
N ASP A 668 13.15 8.53 11.28
CA ASP A 668 14.55 8.29 10.84
C ASP A 668 15.65 8.91 11.72
N PHE A 669 15.37 9.18 13.00
CA PHE A 669 16.38 9.65 13.96
C PHE A 669 17.70 8.84 13.98
N PHE A 670 17.65 7.50 13.85
CA PHE A 670 18.84 6.65 14.02
C PHE A 670 19.55 6.28 12.71
N ASP A 671 18.83 6.21 11.59
CA ASP A 671 19.40 5.74 10.33
C ASP A 671 20.22 6.85 9.66
N GLU A 672 19.74 8.09 9.67
CA GLU A 672 20.43 9.24 9.06
C GLU A 672 21.72 9.61 9.81
N VAL A 673 21.68 9.58 11.15
CA VAL A 673 22.83 9.85 12.03
C VAL A 673 23.89 8.75 11.89
N TYR A 674 23.49 7.48 11.88
CA TYR A 674 24.42 6.36 11.68
C TYR A 674 25.08 6.42 10.31
N PHE A 675 24.30 6.75 9.28
CA PHE A 675 24.73 6.76 7.90
C PHE A 675 25.73 7.88 7.60
N VAL A 676 25.46 9.11 8.04
CA VAL A 676 26.42 10.21 7.87
C VAL A 676 27.69 9.96 8.69
N ALA A 677 27.61 9.30 9.85
CA ALA A 677 28.79 8.90 10.61
C ALA A 677 29.66 7.86 9.85
N VAL A 678 29.03 6.95 9.10
CA VAL A 678 29.72 5.98 8.24
C VAL A 678 30.34 6.67 7.01
N CYS A 679 29.61 7.58 6.35
CA CYS A 679 30.10 8.35 5.19
C CYS A 679 31.34 9.18 5.54
N MET A 680 31.32 9.89 6.68
CA MET A 680 32.43 10.72 7.10
C MET A 680 33.67 9.92 7.50
N ARG A 681 33.47 8.70 8.00
CA ARG A 681 34.55 7.76 8.27
C ARG A 681 35.20 7.23 6.99
N ALA A 682 34.43 7.02 5.93
CA ALA A 682 34.93 6.57 4.62
C ALA A 682 35.74 7.65 3.89
N LEU A 683 35.49 8.94 4.17
CA LEU A 683 36.22 10.09 3.60
C LEU A 683 37.56 10.40 4.32
N GLY A 684 38.04 9.53 5.21
CA GLY A 684 39.36 9.64 5.85
C GLY A 684 39.50 10.74 6.91
N ARG A 685 38.39 11.37 7.35
CA ARG A 685 38.41 12.44 8.36
C ARG A 685 38.21 11.87 9.76
N GLN A 686 39.29 11.78 10.52
CA GLN A 686 39.31 11.10 11.82
C GLN A 686 38.64 11.90 12.93
N TRP A 687 37.62 11.33 13.57
CA TRP A 687 37.22 11.70 14.92
C TRP A 687 38.24 11.18 15.93
N GLN A 688 38.35 11.82 17.10
CA GLN A 688 39.01 11.17 18.23
C GLN A 688 38.13 10.01 18.72
N ARG A 689 38.76 8.84 18.89
CA ARG A 689 38.12 7.52 19.11
C ARG A 689 37.19 7.49 20.35
N GLU A 690 37.43 8.37 21.31
CA GLU A 690 36.76 8.40 22.62
C GLU A 690 35.37 9.07 22.59
N ASP A 691 35.18 10.11 21.77
CA ASP A 691 33.89 10.82 21.65
C ASP A 691 32.87 10.01 20.83
N LEU A 692 33.32 9.37 19.75
CA LEU A 692 32.53 8.40 18.99
C LEU A 692 32.19 7.16 19.84
N ALA A 693 33.10 6.71 20.71
CA ALA A 693 32.82 5.59 21.60
C ALA A 693 31.71 5.95 22.59
N ARG A 694 31.65 7.18 23.12
CA ARG A 694 30.58 7.60 24.03
C ARG A 694 29.23 7.76 23.34
N LEU A 695 29.18 8.45 22.19
CA LEU A 695 27.95 8.64 21.42
C LEU A 695 27.46 7.31 20.81
N GLY A 696 28.40 6.53 20.28
CA GLY A 696 28.20 5.20 19.72
C GLY A 696 27.78 4.18 20.75
N ASP A 697 28.41 4.10 21.93
CA ASP A 697 28.01 3.15 22.98
C ASP A 697 26.67 3.52 23.62
N ALA A 698 26.36 4.80 23.79
CA ALA A 698 25.04 5.20 24.31
C ALA A 698 23.94 4.82 23.31
N THR A 699 24.19 5.06 22.02
CA THR A 699 23.28 4.72 20.92
C THR A 699 23.17 3.20 20.73
N LEU A 700 24.28 2.47 20.67
CA LEU A 700 24.35 1.01 20.51
C LEU A 700 23.77 0.26 21.70
N ARG A 701 24.02 0.69 22.95
CA ARG A 701 23.40 0.07 24.14
C ARG A 701 21.88 0.25 24.13
N THR A 702 21.41 1.38 23.63
CA THR A 702 19.98 1.70 23.50
C THR A 702 19.32 0.87 22.38
N LEU A 703 19.98 0.75 21.23
CA LEU A 703 19.55 -0.11 20.12
C LEU A 703 19.57 -1.60 20.50
N ALA A 704 20.59 -2.07 21.22
CA ALA A 704 20.72 -3.45 21.70
C ALA A 704 19.67 -3.81 22.75
N LYS A 705 19.38 -2.93 23.73
CA LYS A 705 18.26 -3.13 24.68
C LYS A 705 16.92 -3.24 23.95
N ARG A 706 16.70 -2.47 22.89
CA ARG A 706 15.47 -2.50 22.08
C ARG A 706 15.41 -3.72 21.16
N ARG A 707 16.54 -4.16 20.60
CA ARG A 707 16.68 -5.42 19.85
C ARG A 707 16.21 -6.61 20.68
N TRP A 708 16.58 -6.63 21.96
CA TRP A 708 16.13 -7.65 22.90
C TRP A 708 14.67 -7.46 23.34
N ARG A 709 14.21 -6.22 23.57
CA ARG A 709 12.83 -5.93 23.97
C ARG A 709 11.81 -6.15 22.84
N ASN A 710 12.17 -5.90 21.58
CA ASN A 710 11.34 -6.17 20.40
C ASN A 710 11.35 -7.65 20.03
N PHE A 711 12.49 -8.34 20.17
CA PHE A 711 12.57 -9.80 20.10
C PHE A 711 11.70 -10.45 21.19
N LEU A 712 11.79 -9.98 22.44
CA LEU A 712 10.95 -10.44 23.54
C LEU A 712 9.49 -9.99 23.40
N ARG A 713 9.14 -8.86 22.77
CA ARG A 713 7.73 -8.52 22.47
C ARG A 713 7.16 -9.33 21.30
N PHE A 714 8.02 -9.77 20.37
CA PHE A 714 7.69 -10.67 19.28
C PHE A 714 7.54 -12.12 19.76
N ILE A 715 8.29 -12.51 20.80
CA ILE A 715 8.32 -13.87 21.36
C ILE A 715 7.51 -14.03 22.65
N ALA A 716 7.30 -13.01 23.47
CA ALA A 716 6.48 -13.15 24.68
C ALA A 716 5.02 -13.57 24.42
N PRO A 717 4.44 -13.35 23.22
CA PRO A 717 3.18 -13.98 22.83
C PRO A 717 3.31 -15.39 22.21
N LEU A 718 4.53 -15.85 21.89
CA LEU A 718 4.86 -17.23 21.47
C LEU A 718 5.08 -18.10 22.71
#